data_AF-A0A9E3UV06-F1
#
_entry.id   AF-A0A9E3UV06-F1
#
_cell.length_a   1.000
_cell.length_b   1.000
_cell.length_c   1.000
_cell.angle_alpha   90.00
_cell.angle_beta   90.00
_cell.angle_gamma   90.00
#
_symmetry.space_group_name_H-M   'P 1'
#
loop_
_entity.id
_entity.type
_entity.pdbx_description
1 polymer ?
#
loop_
_entity_poly.entity_id
_entity_poly.type
_entity_poly.pdbx_seq_one_letter_code
_entity_poly.pdbx_strand_id
1 'polypeptide(L)'
;MTPRTTARSGWLTWAITGAAVVSGTGIWGGETAGTGVAGMDVTERALTVLREHCVSCHDGERPKGGLVLSTAEGLARGGEDGMVVVAGRPEESLLVRVLAPDGEPHMPPKGQLSDEEISVLREWVTAGTPWGTAQADGASGGVRMEVAREAVEPLPSGYRPVQALALSEDGRRLAVGRGSAVRVYGSDGTHWVSKHHWVAHRDLVRSVAWSREGRRLATGGYRSVTVWDPESGTAEWSVTPGLRGRVNAVAFTPHGGALVVADGSPGEAGWVRLFGAGTGEELAAWKAHGDQVVALALSADGGLLATAGADGMVRIWEMASRQEVGVYEGHAGSVMGVAFNPMATEMVTVGLDRQMRVWDVATRESVVTFQGRPYGMTSVAWSRDGTRVVAGDAAGRLVGFTEFKRHTGAQSSATGSERGLGTFGAPLHAVAVSADGRWVFAGGEDGAVVGLSAEGEVRVRWAPEEDGEPVGAGEEGGEGEGPSWVRDVLPMLTKAGCSAGSCHAKPEGQNGFHLSVFSHDPRADHAEVVMEGRGRRVFPGAPDASLVMLKATGAVQHGGGRRFGADSEEAALLRAWIRGGMIYRRAGEADLEALEIGLGGGTIRSGVERVVRVTARYADGTEREVTHLAEFDTSDRELMTVDGRGILRVVGSGGEGVVVARFGGKVGVARVTVPAEVEVAEERYAGLPEYNFIDTLAHRHFRRLGLLPSELATDAEFLRRATLDTLGVLPTPDEARAFLGAPGLAGRDGDGEGVGDEDEEASRMRRAAWVERLLGRPEWADYWANRWADLLRPNPDRVGVKSVYLLDQWLREAFRENLSYDRFVREILEAEGTNHRDGPVVVYRDRREPVELATMFGQLFLGVRMECARCHHHPSEKWSQEDFYQFAAVFGGLQRKGAGLSPPISAGTETFASGGRGKVTHPVTGAVMSPRAPDGPDWGGDDAADARRALTDWLTGVDNPFFARAAVNRVWAAFFGRGWVEPVDDFRVSNPAGNEVLLDALAEDFARHGYDWKHLMRTILNSRLYQLSATPNGTNVGDTRHFSRSYRRRLPAEVLLDAVSDVTGVGESFPGCPPGTRAMETWSYKVSSRFLDTFGRPNSSSDCPCERDTRPSVAQALHLMHSPRVQEKLAGAEGRVHRLASGDLGPEAIVTELYLAAYSRYPTAEERRLAAAAFEAEGATRQTATEDVLWALLNSAEFVFNH
;
A
#
# COMPACT_ATOMS: atom_id res chain seq x y z
N MET A 1 -10.34 -26.89 -58.98
CA MET A 1 -10.71 -28.25 -59.43
C MET A 1 -9.48 -29.15 -59.27
N THR A 2 -9.68 -30.39 -58.82
CA THR A 2 -8.66 -31.44 -58.58
C THR A 2 -8.57 -32.39 -59.80
N PRO A 3 -7.73 -33.46 -59.86
CA PRO A 3 -6.85 -34.07 -58.84
C PRO A 3 -5.37 -34.24 -59.36
N ARG A 4 -4.48 -35.19 -59.01
CA ARG A 4 -4.52 -36.47 -58.25
C ARG A 4 -3.10 -36.87 -57.72
N THR A 5 -3.05 -37.64 -56.63
CA THR A 5 -2.14 -38.79 -56.26
C THR A 5 -0.78 -38.98 -56.99
N THR A 6 0.34 -39.42 -56.38
CA THR A 6 0.64 -40.35 -55.24
C THR A 6 2.19 -40.38 -55.02
N ALA A 7 2.86 -40.89 -53.97
CA ALA A 7 2.60 -41.25 -52.56
C ALA A 7 3.89 -41.88 -51.93
N ARG A 8 3.84 -42.36 -50.67
CA ARG A 8 4.92 -42.89 -49.77
C ARG A 8 5.66 -41.79 -48.96
N SER A 9 5.93 -41.94 -47.65
CA SER A 9 5.61 -43.03 -46.70
C SER A 9 5.52 -42.54 -45.23
N GLY A 10 4.58 -43.08 -44.45
CA GLY A 10 4.59 -43.02 -42.96
C GLY A 10 5.52 -44.09 -42.37
N TRP A 11 5.53 -44.39 -41.06
CA TRP A 11 4.64 -44.06 -39.92
C TRP A 11 5.52 -43.99 -38.62
N LEU A 12 5.08 -43.97 -37.35
CA LEU A 12 3.76 -44.10 -36.70
C LEU A 12 3.79 -43.45 -35.28
N THR A 13 2.75 -42.72 -34.87
CA THR A 13 2.61 -42.19 -33.50
C THR A 13 1.83 -43.16 -32.62
N TRP A 14 2.38 -43.59 -31.48
CA TRP A 14 1.70 -44.53 -30.57
C TRP A 14 0.95 -43.83 -29.44
N ALA A 15 -0.30 -44.23 -29.24
CA ALA A 15 -1.06 -44.04 -28.02
C ALA A 15 -1.50 -45.42 -27.50
N ILE A 16 -1.43 -45.65 -26.18
CA ILE A 16 -1.80 -46.94 -25.57
C ILE A 16 -2.78 -46.70 -24.40
N THR A 17 -4.00 -47.17 -24.64
CA THR A 17 -5.07 -47.60 -23.72
C THR A 17 -4.90 -47.38 -22.20
N GLY A 18 -5.93 -46.81 -21.56
CA GLY A 18 -6.21 -47.03 -20.14
C GLY A 18 -7.02 -48.31 -19.86
N ALA A 19 -7.06 -48.74 -18.61
CA ALA A 19 -7.92 -49.82 -18.12
C ALA A 19 -8.41 -49.53 -16.69
N ALA A 20 -9.60 -50.04 -16.35
CA ALA A 20 -10.41 -49.68 -15.19
C ALA A 20 -9.77 -49.85 -13.79
N VAL A 21 -10.20 -49.00 -12.85
CA VAL A 21 -10.32 -49.36 -11.42
C VAL A 21 -11.78 -49.16 -10.99
N VAL A 22 -12.25 -50.08 -10.14
CA VAL A 22 -13.65 -50.33 -9.76
C VAL A 22 -14.24 -49.25 -8.84
N SER A 23 -15.55 -49.00 -8.96
CA SER A 23 -16.36 -48.20 -8.03
C SER A 23 -16.85 -49.03 -6.83
N GLY A 24 -16.80 -48.50 -5.60
CA GLY A 24 -17.21 -49.27 -4.41
C GLY A 24 -17.20 -48.56 -3.04
N THR A 25 -18.27 -47.82 -2.75
CA THR A 25 -18.96 -47.68 -1.43
C THR A 25 -18.21 -47.43 -0.10
N GLY A 26 -18.62 -46.36 0.60
CA GLY A 26 -18.40 -46.06 2.04
C GLY A 26 -18.44 -44.54 2.27
N ILE A 27 -19.50 -43.88 2.76
CA ILE A 27 -20.20 -44.01 4.07
C ILE A 27 -19.19 -43.87 5.21
N TRP A 28 -19.19 -42.86 6.08
CA TRP A 28 -20.23 -41.91 6.57
C TRP A 28 -19.82 -40.43 6.25
N GLY A 29 -20.65 -39.38 6.39
CA GLY A 29 -22.02 -39.26 6.89
C GLY A 29 -22.14 -38.05 7.83
N GLY A 30 -22.69 -36.93 7.36
CA GLY A 30 -22.89 -35.70 8.12
C GLY A 30 -23.74 -34.70 7.33
N GLU A 31 -24.74 -34.11 7.98
CA GLU A 31 -25.80 -33.33 7.31
C GLU A 31 -25.36 -31.90 6.99
N THR A 32 -25.32 -31.55 5.71
CA THR A 32 -25.25 -30.15 5.28
C THR A 32 -26.61 -29.49 5.52
N ALA A 33 -26.75 -28.75 6.61
CA ALA A 33 -27.96 -28.01 6.94
C ALA A 33 -28.33 -27.04 5.79
N GLY A 34 -29.54 -27.19 5.25
CA GLY A 34 -30.02 -26.35 4.15
C GLY A 34 -30.23 -24.91 4.60
N THR A 35 -29.47 -23.98 4.03
CA THR A 35 -29.67 -22.54 4.21
C THR A 35 -30.97 -22.11 3.53
N GLY A 36 -31.89 -21.51 4.30
CA GLY A 36 -33.25 -21.22 3.83
C GLY A 36 -33.33 -20.05 2.84
N VAL A 37 -33.55 -20.35 1.56
CA VAL A 37 -33.84 -19.35 0.49
C VAL A 37 -35.26 -19.52 -0.08
N ALA A 38 -35.99 -20.57 0.33
CA ALA A 38 -37.29 -20.98 -0.23
C ALA A 38 -38.51 -20.12 0.19
N GLY A 39 -38.35 -18.81 0.34
CA GLY A 39 -39.41 -17.91 0.82
C GLY A 39 -39.27 -16.41 0.52
N MET A 40 -38.27 -15.99 -0.27
CA MET A 40 -38.12 -14.59 -0.70
C MET A 40 -38.80 -14.35 -2.05
N ASP A 41 -39.32 -13.14 -2.26
CA ASP A 41 -39.89 -12.77 -3.57
C ASP A 41 -38.79 -12.65 -4.64
N VAL A 42 -39.17 -12.91 -5.90
CA VAL A 42 -38.26 -12.83 -7.05
C VAL A 42 -37.65 -11.42 -7.20
N THR A 43 -38.42 -10.38 -6.86
CA THR A 43 -37.95 -8.98 -6.82
C THR A 43 -36.82 -8.77 -5.84
N GLU A 44 -36.93 -9.33 -4.63
CA GLU A 44 -35.97 -9.13 -3.55
C GLU A 44 -34.66 -9.86 -3.81
N ARG A 45 -34.75 -11.08 -4.37
CA ARG A 45 -33.60 -11.87 -4.85
C ARG A 45 -32.85 -11.09 -5.95
N ALA A 46 -33.56 -10.59 -6.96
CA ALA A 46 -32.97 -9.87 -8.09
C ALA A 46 -32.33 -8.53 -7.70
N LEU A 47 -33.01 -7.71 -6.90
CA LEU A 47 -32.45 -6.44 -6.40
C LEU A 47 -31.24 -6.67 -5.47
N THR A 48 -31.08 -7.85 -4.89
CA THR A 48 -29.88 -8.20 -4.11
C THR A 48 -28.68 -8.48 -5.02
N VAL A 49 -28.84 -9.33 -6.04
CA VAL A 49 -27.78 -9.58 -7.05
C VAL A 49 -27.33 -8.26 -7.72
N LEU A 50 -28.27 -7.38 -8.09
CA LEU A 50 -27.92 -6.07 -8.67
C LEU A 50 -27.12 -5.19 -7.69
N ARG A 51 -27.46 -5.17 -6.40
CA ARG A 51 -26.73 -4.38 -5.39
C ARG A 51 -25.32 -4.90 -5.14
N GLU A 52 -25.15 -6.22 -5.08
CA GLU A 52 -23.87 -6.85 -4.73
C GLU A 52 -22.87 -6.88 -5.91
N HIS A 53 -23.37 -6.99 -7.16
CA HIS A 53 -22.50 -7.18 -8.33
C HIS A 53 -22.52 -6.04 -9.37
N CYS A 54 -23.54 -5.19 -9.39
CA CYS A 54 -23.74 -4.21 -10.48
C CYS A 54 -23.72 -2.75 -10.02
N VAL A 55 -24.37 -2.41 -8.91
CA VAL A 55 -24.56 -1.01 -8.47
C VAL A 55 -23.23 -0.28 -8.24
N SER A 56 -22.17 -0.93 -7.75
CA SER A 56 -20.85 -0.33 -7.52
C SER A 56 -20.11 0.14 -8.79
N CYS A 57 -20.71 0.00 -9.98
CA CYS A 57 -20.24 0.56 -11.25
C CYS A 57 -21.35 1.22 -12.08
N HIS A 58 -22.59 1.24 -11.55
CA HIS A 58 -23.81 1.73 -12.21
C HIS A 58 -24.74 2.37 -11.17
N ASP A 59 -24.19 3.23 -10.31
CA ASP A 59 -24.94 4.07 -9.39
C ASP A 59 -25.18 5.47 -10.00
N GLY A 60 -25.84 6.36 -9.25
CA GLY A 60 -26.17 7.72 -9.70
C GLY A 60 -24.99 8.70 -9.73
N GLU A 61 -23.86 8.39 -9.10
CA GLU A 61 -22.65 9.23 -9.09
C GLU A 61 -21.61 8.76 -10.11
N ARG A 62 -21.61 7.46 -10.47
CA ARG A 62 -20.63 6.81 -11.34
C ARG A 62 -21.29 5.94 -12.43
N PRO A 63 -22.24 6.45 -13.23
CA PRO A 63 -22.94 5.65 -14.25
C PRO A 63 -22.03 5.31 -15.43
N LYS A 64 -21.32 4.17 -15.37
CA LYS A 64 -20.58 3.66 -16.54
C LYS A 64 -21.56 3.31 -17.66
N GLY A 65 -21.25 3.75 -18.89
CA GLY A 65 -22.15 3.58 -20.03
C GLY A 65 -23.48 4.32 -19.85
N GLY A 66 -23.51 5.43 -19.09
CA GLY A 66 -24.73 6.20 -18.78
C GLY A 66 -25.78 5.47 -17.91
N LEU A 67 -25.52 4.22 -17.53
CA LEU A 67 -26.48 3.33 -16.89
C LEU A 67 -26.52 3.50 -15.35
N VAL A 68 -27.73 3.64 -14.81
CA VAL A 68 -28.01 3.66 -13.36
C VAL A 68 -28.92 2.48 -13.00
N LEU A 69 -28.42 1.53 -12.21
CA LEU A 69 -29.14 0.33 -11.75
C LEU A 69 -29.62 0.43 -10.30
N SER A 70 -29.31 1.53 -9.59
CA SER A 70 -29.72 1.75 -8.19
C SER A 70 -31.18 2.22 -8.03
N THR A 71 -31.85 2.65 -9.11
CA THR A 71 -33.22 3.17 -9.07
C THR A 71 -34.09 2.66 -10.22
N ALA A 72 -35.41 2.59 -10.00
CA ALA A 72 -36.39 2.21 -11.02
C ALA A 72 -36.34 3.11 -12.25
N GLU A 73 -36.18 4.42 -12.02
CA GLU A 73 -36.11 5.41 -13.10
C GLU A 73 -34.81 5.28 -13.90
N GLY A 74 -33.69 4.98 -13.24
CA GLY A 74 -32.42 4.68 -13.90
C GLY A 74 -32.52 3.45 -14.81
N LEU A 75 -33.07 2.35 -14.29
CA LEU A 75 -33.29 1.11 -15.05
C LEU A 75 -34.18 1.37 -16.28
N ALA A 76 -35.28 2.09 -16.11
CA ALA A 76 -36.23 2.40 -17.16
C ALA A 76 -35.68 3.38 -18.22
N ARG A 77 -34.75 4.27 -17.83
CA ARG A 77 -34.08 5.22 -18.71
C ARG A 77 -33.05 4.54 -19.62
N GLY A 78 -32.44 3.45 -19.16
CA GLY A 78 -31.41 2.71 -19.89
C GLY A 78 -30.01 3.35 -19.83
N GLY A 79 -29.08 2.80 -20.61
CA GLY A 79 -27.72 3.32 -20.78
C GLY A 79 -27.47 3.86 -22.19
N GLU A 80 -26.21 4.12 -22.50
CA GLU A 80 -25.72 4.57 -23.82
C GLU A 80 -26.04 3.54 -24.92
N ASP A 81 -26.02 2.24 -24.59
CA ASP A 81 -26.42 1.14 -25.47
C ASP A 81 -27.97 0.91 -25.53
N GLY A 82 -28.76 1.76 -24.88
CA GLY A 82 -30.23 1.74 -24.89
C GLY A 82 -30.89 1.06 -23.69
N MET A 83 -32.09 0.51 -23.89
CA MET A 83 -32.88 -0.11 -22.82
C MET A 83 -32.22 -1.40 -22.31
N VAL A 84 -31.70 -1.35 -21.08
CA VAL A 84 -31.00 -2.47 -20.47
C VAL A 84 -31.94 -3.61 -20.06
N VAL A 85 -33.21 -3.30 -19.78
CA VAL A 85 -34.24 -4.31 -19.52
C VAL A 85 -35.51 -4.03 -20.34
N VAL A 86 -36.05 -5.11 -20.92
CA VAL A 86 -37.33 -5.16 -21.62
C VAL A 86 -38.26 -6.03 -20.79
N ALA A 87 -39.15 -5.38 -20.02
CA ALA A 87 -40.07 -6.05 -19.11
C ALA A 87 -40.86 -7.20 -19.79
N GLY A 88 -40.84 -8.38 -19.18
CA GLY A 88 -41.49 -9.60 -19.67
C GLY A 88 -40.72 -10.35 -20.76
N ARG A 89 -39.57 -9.85 -21.23
CA ARG A 89 -38.81 -10.42 -22.34
C ARG A 89 -37.30 -10.50 -22.01
N PRO A 90 -36.86 -11.54 -21.26
CA PRO A 90 -35.46 -11.67 -20.83
C PRO A 90 -34.48 -11.75 -21.99
N GLU A 91 -34.78 -12.51 -23.05
CA GLU A 91 -33.86 -12.68 -24.18
C GLU A 91 -33.71 -11.43 -25.07
N GLU A 92 -34.61 -10.45 -24.93
CA GLU A 92 -34.47 -9.11 -25.54
C GLU A 92 -33.77 -8.10 -24.62
N SER A 93 -33.60 -8.43 -23.33
CA SER A 93 -33.00 -7.54 -22.34
C SER A 93 -31.49 -7.63 -22.37
N LEU A 94 -30.80 -6.49 -22.55
CA LEU A 94 -29.34 -6.45 -22.56
C LEU A 94 -28.76 -7.00 -21.25
N LEU A 95 -29.42 -6.74 -20.10
CA LEU A 95 -29.05 -7.27 -18.78
C LEU A 95 -28.86 -8.78 -18.76
N VAL A 96 -29.72 -9.57 -19.42
CA VAL A 96 -29.59 -11.04 -19.41
C VAL A 96 -28.49 -11.50 -20.37
N ARG A 97 -28.24 -10.73 -21.44
CA ARG A 97 -27.30 -11.07 -22.51
C ARG A 97 -25.83 -10.79 -22.15
N VAL A 98 -25.55 -9.75 -21.35
CA VAL A 98 -24.16 -9.41 -20.93
C VAL A 98 -23.63 -10.30 -19.80
N LEU A 99 -24.51 -11.00 -19.08
CA LEU A 99 -24.16 -11.94 -18.01
C LEU A 99 -23.87 -13.36 -18.52
N ALA A 100 -23.99 -13.60 -19.83
CA ALA A 100 -23.59 -14.86 -20.44
C ALA A 100 -22.05 -14.98 -20.44
N PRO A 101 -21.47 -16.20 -20.29
CA PRO A 101 -20.03 -16.42 -20.35
C PRO A 101 -19.36 -15.98 -21.66
N ASP A 102 -20.13 -15.84 -22.73
CA ASP A 102 -19.77 -15.41 -24.08
C ASP A 102 -20.36 -14.04 -24.47
N GLY A 103 -20.97 -13.31 -23.52
CA GLY A 103 -21.53 -11.99 -23.76
C GLY A 103 -20.45 -10.91 -23.93
N GLU A 104 -20.60 -10.04 -24.93
CA GLU A 104 -19.76 -8.83 -25.11
C GLU A 104 -20.61 -7.55 -24.97
N PRO A 105 -20.21 -6.57 -24.13
CA PRO A 105 -19.17 -6.67 -23.10
C PRO A 105 -19.58 -7.60 -21.95
N HIS A 106 -18.66 -8.45 -21.49
CA HIS A 106 -18.93 -9.39 -20.40
C HIS A 106 -19.07 -8.65 -19.05
N MET A 107 -20.16 -8.89 -18.35
CA MET A 107 -20.48 -8.25 -17.07
C MET A 107 -20.84 -9.30 -16.01
N PRO A 108 -20.44 -9.12 -14.73
CA PRO A 108 -19.50 -8.11 -14.25
C PRO A 108 -18.06 -8.42 -14.69
N PRO A 109 -17.19 -7.42 -14.91
CA PRO A 109 -15.85 -7.62 -15.51
C PRO A 109 -14.81 -8.24 -14.55
N LYS A 110 -15.24 -8.83 -13.42
CA LYS A 110 -14.40 -9.45 -12.39
C LYS A 110 -15.12 -10.64 -11.75
N GLY A 111 -15.13 -11.77 -12.47
CA GLY A 111 -15.76 -13.01 -12.04
C GLY A 111 -17.18 -13.15 -12.61
N GLN A 112 -17.56 -14.39 -12.93
CA GLN A 112 -18.86 -14.74 -13.51
C GLN A 112 -19.89 -15.01 -12.41
N LEU A 113 -21.14 -14.55 -12.61
CA LEU A 113 -22.27 -14.89 -11.75
C LEU A 113 -22.62 -16.39 -11.86
N SER A 114 -23.17 -16.97 -10.80
CA SER A 114 -23.66 -18.35 -10.83
C SER A 114 -24.94 -18.48 -11.69
N ASP A 115 -25.18 -19.70 -12.19
CA ASP A 115 -26.38 -20.01 -12.97
C ASP A 115 -27.68 -19.71 -12.19
N GLU A 116 -27.67 -19.81 -10.85
CA GLU A 116 -28.82 -19.47 -10.01
C GLU A 116 -29.07 -17.95 -9.97
N GLU A 117 -28.03 -17.13 -9.78
CA GLU A 117 -28.15 -15.67 -9.77
C GLU A 117 -28.58 -15.13 -11.14
N ILE A 118 -28.11 -15.74 -12.23
CA ILE A 118 -28.54 -15.45 -13.60
C ILE A 118 -30.01 -15.88 -13.81
N SER A 119 -30.42 -17.04 -13.27
CA SER A 119 -31.83 -17.46 -13.28
C SER A 119 -32.72 -16.47 -12.54
N VAL A 120 -32.32 -16.00 -11.36
CA VAL A 120 -33.04 -14.99 -10.57
C VAL A 120 -33.29 -13.72 -11.38
N LEU A 121 -32.26 -13.19 -12.06
CA LEU A 121 -32.41 -12.00 -12.89
C LEU A 121 -33.31 -12.27 -14.11
N ARG A 122 -33.16 -13.43 -14.77
CA ARG A 122 -34.04 -13.85 -15.88
C ARG A 122 -35.50 -14.02 -15.43
N GLU A 123 -35.76 -14.58 -14.25
CA GLU A 123 -37.08 -14.74 -13.62
C GLU A 123 -37.72 -13.38 -13.33
N TRP A 124 -36.98 -12.45 -12.71
CA TRP A 124 -37.48 -11.10 -12.38
C TRP A 124 -37.79 -10.26 -13.63
N VAL A 125 -36.97 -10.36 -14.68
CA VAL A 125 -37.28 -9.73 -15.97
C VAL A 125 -38.53 -10.36 -16.59
N THR A 126 -38.67 -11.68 -16.53
CA THR A 126 -39.87 -12.42 -17.01
C THR A 126 -41.14 -12.02 -16.23
N ALA A 127 -41.02 -11.74 -14.93
CA ALA A 127 -42.10 -11.23 -14.09
C ALA A 127 -42.53 -9.78 -14.43
N GLY A 128 -41.88 -9.13 -15.41
CA GLY A 128 -42.20 -7.77 -15.84
C GLY A 128 -41.39 -6.68 -15.13
N THR A 129 -40.26 -7.03 -14.49
CA THR A 129 -39.50 -6.14 -13.59
C THR A 129 -40.39 -5.39 -12.60
N PRO A 130 -41.12 -6.11 -11.72
CA PRO A 130 -41.76 -5.47 -10.57
C PRO A 130 -40.68 -4.70 -9.79
N TRP A 131 -40.88 -3.39 -9.64
CA TRP A 131 -40.06 -2.54 -8.79
C TRP A 131 -40.96 -1.96 -7.70
N GLY A 132 -40.93 -2.58 -6.53
CA GLY A 132 -41.84 -2.25 -5.45
C GLY A 132 -41.61 -0.84 -4.89
N THR A 133 -42.70 -0.14 -4.58
CA THR A 133 -42.70 0.99 -3.63
C THR A 133 -42.64 0.53 -2.17
N ALA A 134 -42.44 -0.77 -1.93
CA ALA A 134 -41.95 -1.28 -0.66
C ALA A 134 -40.54 -0.70 -0.41
N GLN A 135 -40.49 0.30 0.48
CA GLN A 135 -39.27 0.97 0.91
C GLN A 135 -38.19 0.00 1.38
N ALA A 136 -36.96 0.52 1.47
CA ALA A 136 -35.84 -0.08 2.14
C ALA A 136 -36.16 -0.50 3.60
N ASP A 137 -36.68 -1.72 3.76
CA ASP A 137 -36.52 -2.49 4.97
C ASP A 137 -35.21 -3.26 4.85
N GLY A 138 -34.17 -2.70 5.46
CA GLY A 138 -32.84 -3.29 5.61
C GLY A 138 -32.86 -4.49 6.58
N ALA A 139 -33.77 -5.45 6.33
CA ALA A 139 -33.86 -6.72 7.00
C ALA A 139 -32.72 -7.65 6.57
N SER A 140 -31.47 -7.19 6.77
CA SER A 140 -30.37 -8.13 6.97
C SER A 140 -30.80 -9.09 8.07
N GLY A 141 -30.64 -10.39 7.84
CA GLY A 141 -31.07 -11.46 8.76
C GLY A 141 -30.23 -11.55 10.04
N GLY A 142 -29.73 -10.41 10.54
CA GLY A 142 -28.94 -10.32 11.76
C GLY A 142 -29.75 -10.80 12.97
N VAL A 143 -29.10 -11.60 13.81
CA VAL A 143 -29.67 -12.05 15.08
C VAL A 143 -30.04 -10.83 15.92
N ARG A 144 -31.32 -10.70 16.29
CA ARG A 144 -31.78 -9.64 17.21
C ARG A 144 -31.15 -9.81 18.59
N MET A 145 -30.01 -9.17 18.81
CA MET A 145 -29.37 -9.10 20.13
C MET A 145 -30.02 -7.99 20.96
N GLU A 146 -31.30 -8.17 21.25
CA GLU A 146 -32.04 -7.36 22.22
C GLU A 146 -31.49 -7.63 23.64
N VAL A 147 -30.55 -6.82 24.09
CA VAL A 147 -30.12 -6.81 25.49
C VAL A 147 -31.31 -6.35 26.35
N ALA A 148 -31.68 -7.15 27.35
CA ALA A 148 -32.65 -6.75 28.36
C ALA A 148 -32.05 -5.60 29.20
N ARG A 149 -32.84 -4.57 29.51
CA ARG A 149 -32.38 -3.38 30.25
C ARG A 149 -31.81 -3.76 31.64
N GLU A 150 -32.31 -4.84 32.20
CA GLU A 150 -31.97 -5.40 33.50
C GLU A 150 -30.58 -6.06 33.49
N ALA A 151 -30.17 -6.59 32.32
CA ALA A 151 -28.85 -7.16 32.04
C ALA A 151 -27.81 -6.12 31.57
N VAL A 152 -28.20 -4.84 31.42
CA VAL A 152 -27.24 -3.75 31.27
C VAL A 152 -26.66 -3.45 32.66
N GLU A 153 -25.37 -3.75 32.82
CA GLU A 153 -24.57 -3.38 33.99
C GLU A 153 -24.29 -1.86 34.02
N PRO A 154 -23.95 -1.28 35.19
CA PRO A 154 -23.55 0.12 35.29
C PRO A 154 -22.37 0.49 34.39
N LEU A 155 -22.28 1.77 34.02
CA LEU A 155 -21.10 2.31 33.31
C LEU A 155 -19.83 2.22 34.18
N PRO A 156 -18.63 2.07 33.57
CA PRO A 156 -17.35 2.15 34.28
C PRO A 156 -17.20 3.49 35.02
N SER A 157 -16.64 3.46 36.24
CA SER A 157 -16.65 4.62 37.16
C SER A 157 -16.04 5.89 36.59
N GLY A 158 -14.99 5.78 35.76
CA GLY A 158 -14.34 6.89 35.06
C GLY A 158 -14.94 7.26 33.69
N TYR A 159 -15.83 6.46 33.10
CA TYR A 159 -16.37 6.73 31.76
C TYR A 159 -17.62 7.62 31.83
N ARG A 160 -17.40 8.95 31.79
CA ARG A 160 -18.44 9.97 32.03
C ARG A 160 -18.53 11.05 30.93
N PRO A 161 -18.67 10.70 29.64
CA PRO A 161 -18.75 11.70 28.56
C PRO A 161 -20.04 12.53 28.60
N VAL A 162 -20.00 13.75 28.05
CA VAL A 162 -21.18 14.62 27.92
C VAL A 162 -21.84 14.42 26.55
N GLN A 163 -22.76 13.46 26.47
CA GLN A 163 -23.46 13.10 25.23
C GLN A 163 -24.69 13.97 24.94
N ALA A 164 -25.16 14.79 25.91
CA ALA A 164 -26.32 15.66 25.73
C ALA A 164 -26.23 16.97 26.54
N LEU A 165 -26.64 18.08 25.90
CA LEU A 165 -26.80 19.41 26.51
C LEU A 165 -28.16 19.99 26.09
N ALA A 166 -28.89 20.61 27.02
CA ALA A 166 -30.14 21.31 26.73
C ALA A 166 -30.30 22.57 27.57
N LEU A 167 -30.57 23.71 26.91
CA LEU A 167 -30.96 24.96 27.56
C LEU A 167 -32.49 25.09 27.64
N SER A 168 -32.99 25.73 28.71
CA SER A 168 -34.39 26.14 28.82
C SER A 168 -34.72 27.32 27.88
N GLU A 169 -36.01 27.54 27.58
CA GLU A 169 -36.44 28.62 26.66
C GLU A 169 -36.04 30.03 27.14
N ASP A 170 -35.98 30.25 28.46
CA ASP A 170 -35.52 31.51 29.08
C ASP A 170 -33.99 31.67 29.09
N GLY A 171 -33.23 30.65 28.65
CA GLY A 171 -31.77 30.62 28.66
C GLY A 171 -31.12 30.56 30.03
N ARG A 172 -31.88 30.36 31.12
CA ARG A 172 -31.40 30.43 32.51
C ARG A 172 -31.13 29.09 33.19
N ARG A 173 -31.55 27.97 32.60
CA ARG A 173 -31.25 26.62 33.09
C ARG A 173 -30.58 25.79 31.99
N LEU A 174 -29.53 25.07 32.35
CA LEU A 174 -28.78 24.16 31.49
C LEU A 174 -28.84 22.77 32.12
N ALA A 175 -29.34 21.78 31.39
CA ALA A 175 -29.25 20.39 31.75
C ALA A 175 -28.11 19.73 30.98
N VAL A 176 -27.28 18.97 31.70
CA VAL A 176 -26.11 18.27 31.20
C VAL A 176 -26.30 16.77 31.45
N GLY A 177 -26.36 15.97 30.38
CA GLY A 177 -26.28 14.52 30.47
C GLY A 177 -24.82 14.09 30.43
N ARG A 178 -24.27 13.67 31.57
CA ARG A 178 -22.87 13.25 31.75
C ARG A 178 -22.80 11.82 32.27
N GLY A 179 -22.25 10.91 31.47
CA GLY A 179 -22.31 9.48 31.79
C GLY A 179 -23.76 9.01 31.92
N SER A 180 -24.09 8.33 33.03
CA SER A 180 -25.44 7.87 33.39
C SER A 180 -26.28 8.90 34.17
N ALA A 181 -25.70 10.07 34.49
CA ALA A 181 -26.30 11.09 35.35
C ALA A 181 -26.73 12.34 34.59
N VAL A 182 -27.67 13.08 35.17
CA VAL A 182 -28.03 14.43 34.75
C VAL A 182 -27.70 15.42 35.86
N ARG A 183 -27.14 16.56 35.48
CA ARG A 183 -26.92 17.72 36.35
C ARG A 183 -27.57 18.96 35.75
N VAL A 184 -28.26 19.74 36.59
CA VAL A 184 -28.94 20.98 36.22
C VAL A 184 -28.19 22.16 36.84
N TYR A 185 -27.78 23.10 35.99
CA TYR A 185 -27.21 24.38 36.38
C TYR A 185 -28.24 25.50 36.16
N GLY A 186 -28.27 26.49 37.05
CA GLY A 186 -29.11 27.68 36.95
C GLY A 186 -28.28 28.98 36.89
N SER A 187 -28.83 30.02 36.27
CA SER A 187 -28.15 31.29 36.03
C SER A 187 -28.99 32.52 36.36
N ASP A 188 -28.31 33.59 36.80
CA ASP A 188 -28.84 34.96 36.87
C ASP A 188 -28.80 35.70 35.52
N GLY A 189 -28.06 35.16 34.54
CA GLY A 189 -27.76 35.73 33.23
C GLY A 189 -26.25 35.91 32.95
N THR A 190 -25.41 35.90 34.00
CA THR A 190 -23.95 36.10 33.94
C THR A 190 -23.15 35.02 34.67
N HIS A 191 -23.66 34.50 35.79
CA HIS A 191 -23.05 33.44 36.59
C HIS A 191 -23.87 32.16 36.45
N TRP A 192 -23.23 31.00 36.59
CA TRP A 192 -23.88 29.69 36.49
C TRP A 192 -23.51 28.86 37.72
N VAL A 193 -24.52 28.26 38.38
CA VAL A 193 -24.33 27.44 39.57
C VAL A 193 -25.07 26.11 39.44
N SER A 194 -24.43 25.02 39.88
CA SER A 194 -25.08 23.71 39.99
C SER A 194 -26.26 23.78 40.98
N LYS A 195 -27.38 23.14 40.66
CA LYS A 195 -28.61 23.13 41.46
C LYS A 195 -28.98 21.73 41.92
N HIS A 196 -29.08 20.79 40.98
CA HIS A 196 -29.54 19.43 41.21
C HIS A 196 -28.70 18.46 40.39
N HIS A 197 -28.46 17.26 40.92
CA HIS A 197 -27.88 16.14 40.17
C HIS A 197 -28.58 14.84 40.56
N TRP A 198 -28.72 13.89 39.63
CA TRP A 198 -29.24 12.55 39.90
C TRP A 198 -28.80 11.55 38.82
N VAL A 199 -28.83 10.25 39.14
CA VAL A 199 -28.63 9.18 38.15
C VAL A 199 -29.93 8.98 37.38
N ALA A 200 -29.89 9.13 36.05
CA ALA A 200 -31.09 9.13 35.21
C ALA A 200 -31.32 7.78 34.49
N HIS A 201 -30.25 7.12 34.05
CA HIS A 201 -30.30 5.84 33.33
C HIS A 201 -29.19 4.90 33.83
N ARG A 202 -29.17 3.63 33.37
CA ARG A 202 -28.06 2.69 33.64
C ARG A 202 -26.91 2.84 32.63
N ASP A 203 -27.27 3.02 31.36
CA ASP A 203 -26.37 3.42 30.27
C ASP A 203 -26.28 4.96 30.20
N LEU A 204 -25.51 5.46 29.23
CA LEU A 204 -25.36 6.87 28.89
C LEU A 204 -26.70 7.62 28.74
N VAL A 205 -26.74 8.86 29.25
CA VAL A 205 -27.77 9.85 28.93
C VAL A 205 -27.50 10.39 27.53
N ARG A 206 -28.12 9.80 26.52
CA ARG A 206 -27.87 10.09 25.08
C ARG A 206 -28.67 11.26 24.54
N SER A 207 -29.70 11.70 25.25
CA SER A 207 -30.50 12.88 24.88
C SER A 207 -31.19 13.51 26.09
N VAL A 208 -31.38 14.82 26.05
CA VAL A 208 -32.03 15.63 27.08
C VAL A 208 -32.83 16.75 26.41
N ALA A 209 -34.03 17.07 26.91
CA ALA A 209 -34.81 18.22 26.44
C ALA A 209 -35.65 18.86 27.55
N TRP A 210 -35.77 20.19 27.52
CA TRP A 210 -36.68 20.93 28.38
C TRP A 210 -38.07 21.06 27.75
N SER A 211 -39.10 20.93 28.56
CA SER A 211 -40.42 21.49 28.23
C SER A 211 -40.33 23.02 28.13
N ARG A 212 -41.24 23.64 27.35
CA ARG A 212 -41.24 25.09 27.09
C ARG A 212 -41.21 25.94 28.37
N GLU A 213 -42.12 25.66 29.30
CA GLU A 213 -42.20 26.33 30.61
C GLU A 213 -41.04 25.98 31.56
N GLY A 214 -40.15 25.05 31.16
CA GLY A 214 -39.08 24.52 32.01
C GLY A 214 -39.56 23.80 33.28
N ARG A 215 -40.83 23.35 33.32
CA ARG A 215 -41.42 22.61 34.47
C ARG A 215 -41.13 21.10 34.43
N ARG A 216 -40.69 20.61 33.28
CA ARG A 216 -40.32 19.21 33.00
C ARG A 216 -39.01 19.14 32.23
N LEU A 217 -38.22 18.12 32.54
CA LEU A 217 -37.03 17.71 31.82
C LEU A 217 -37.21 16.27 31.32
N ALA A 218 -37.00 16.01 30.03
CA ALA A 218 -36.99 14.66 29.47
C ALA A 218 -35.54 14.17 29.29
N THR A 219 -35.29 12.88 29.55
CA THR A 219 -33.98 12.24 29.36
C THR A 219 -34.15 10.89 28.64
N GLY A 220 -33.25 10.61 27.69
CA GLY A 220 -33.20 9.34 26.96
C GLY A 220 -31.90 8.58 27.20
N GLY A 221 -32.00 7.26 27.37
CA GLY A 221 -30.86 6.34 27.49
C GLY A 221 -31.09 5.05 26.70
N TYR A 222 -30.48 3.94 27.11
CA TYR A 222 -30.78 2.63 26.51
C TYR A 222 -32.18 2.13 26.90
N ARG A 223 -33.02 1.87 25.90
CA ARG A 223 -34.39 1.33 25.97
C ARG A 223 -35.30 2.00 26.99
N SER A 224 -35.04 3.28 27.29
CA SER A 224 -35.73 4.03 28.34
C SER A 224 -35.76 5.53 28.06
N VAL A 225 -36.94 6.12 28.25
CA VAL A 225 -37.15 7.57 28.34
C VAL A 225 -37.86 7.88 29.66
N THR A 226 -37.43 8.93 30.34
CA THR A 226 -37.98 9.39 31.62
C THR A 226 -38.25 10.89 31.56
N VAL A 227 -39.36 11.33 32.13
CA VAL A 227 -39.65 12.75 32.38
C VAL A 227 -39.57 13.02 33.88
N TRP A 228 -38.83 14.07 34.24
CA TRP A 228 -38.50 14.46 35.60
C TRP A 228 -39.07 15.83 35.93
N ASP A 229 -39.39 16.04 37.21
CA ASP A 229 -39.43 17.37 37.81
C ASP A 229 -37.97 17.83 38.06
N PRO A 230 -37.51 18.90 37.38
CA PRO A 230 -36.13 19.36 37.45
C PRO A 230 -35.72 19.98 38.79
N GLU A 231 -36.69 20.39 39.62
CA GLU A 231 -36.44 21.05 40.91
C GLU A 231 -36.36 20.05 42.09
N SER A 232 -36.90 18.83 41.93
CA SER A 232 -36.79 17.73 42.90
C SER A 232 -35.92 16.55 42.45
N GLY A 233 -35.65 16.43 41.15
CA GLY A 233 -34.98 15.26 40.56
C GLY A 233 -35.83 13.99 40.58
N THR A 234 -37.14 14.09 40.86
CA THR A 234 -38.06 12.94 40.87
C THR A 234 -38.66 12.69 39.48
N ALA A 235 -38.89 11.43 39.13
CA ALA A 235 -39.54 11.08 37.88
C ALA A 235 -41.05 11.32 37.96
N GLU A 236 -41.62 12.12 37.06
CA GLU A 236 -43.07 12.19 36.85
C GLU A 236 -43.57 10.89 36.20
N TRP A 237 -42.85 10.36 35.20
CA TRP A 237 -43.15 9.10 34.52
C TRP A 237 -41.95 8.54 33.75
N SER A 238 -41.98 7.24 33.43
CA SER A 238 -40.96 6.55 32.62
C SER A 238 -41.61 5.49 31.72
N VAL A 239 -41.11 5.33 30.48
CA VAL A 239 -41.56 4.29 29.56
C VAL A 239 -40.50 3.18 29.46
N THR A 240 -40.71 2.11 30.25
CA THR A 240 -39.85 0.91 30.26
C THR A 240 -40.64 -0.34 30.68
N PRO A 241 -40.60 -1.46 29.94
CA PRO A 241 -40.06 -1.64 28.58
C PRO A 241 -40.98 -1.04 27.49
N GLY A 242 -40.54 -1.07 26.23
CA GLY A 242 -41.34 -0.65 25.06
C GLY A 242 -40.51 -0.07 23.90
N LEU A 243 -39.37 0.53 24.24
CA LEU A 243 -38.39 1.03 23.27
C LEU A 243 -37.43 -0.09 22.81
N ARG A 244 -36.95 -0.01 21.58
CA ARG A 244 -36.14 -1.05 20.91
C ARG A 244 -34.65 -0.95 21.23
N GLY A 245 -34.09 0.26 21.21
CA GLY A 245 -32.66 0.48 21.37
C GLY A 245 -32.28 1.79 22.08
N ARG A 246 -31.28 2.50 21.55
CA ARG A 246 -30.74 3.75 22.10
C ARG A 246 -31.69 4.92 21.82
N VAL A 247 -31.99 5.73 22.83
CA VAL A 247 -32.79 6.96 22.68
C VAL A 247 -31.87 8.15 22.38
N ASN A 248 -31.49 8.29 21.11
CA ASN A 248 -30.46 9.25 20.66
C ASN A 248 -30.96 10.71 20.60
N ALA A 249 -32.27 10.95 20.58
CA ALA A 249 -32.84 12.30 20.58
C ALA A 249 -34.26 12.33 21.19
N VAL A 250 -34.57 13.43 21.87
CA VAL A 250 -35.91 13.77 22.41
C VAL A 250 -36.18 15.26 22.25
N ALA A 251 -37.44 15.66 22.07
CA ALA A 251 -37.86 17.07 22.12
C ALA A 251 -39.34 17.21 22.52
N PHE A 252 -39.68 18.21 23.32
CA PHE A 252 -41.09 18.57 23.58
C PHE A 252 -41.66 19.39 22.41
N THR A 253 -42.95 19.24 22.12
CA THR A 253 -43.62 20.08 21.12
C THR A 253 -43.77 21.54 21.61
N PRO A 254 -43.82 22.56 20.72
CA PRO A 254 -43.83 23.98 21.13
C PRO A 254 -45.04 24.45 21.97
N HIS A 255 -46.05 23.61 22.12
CA HIS A 255 -47.21 23.81 23.02
C HIS A 255 -47.17 22.93 24.28
N GLY A 256 -46.07 22.21 24.53
CA GLY A 256 -45.83 21.42 25.76
C GLY A 256 -46.71 20.16 25.93
N GLY A 257 -47.62 19.87 24.99
CA GLY A 257 -48.59 18.77 25.10
C GLY A 257 -48.02 17.38 24.84
N ALA A 258 -46.93 17.27 24.08
CA ALA A 258 -46.32 15.97 23.72
C ALA A 258 -44.79 15.99 23.75
N LEU A 259 -44.20 14.81 23.88
CA LEU A 259 -42.77 14.53 23.79
C LEU A 259 -42.51 13.66 22.56
N VAL A 260 -41.68 14.14 21.63
CA VAL A 260 -41.13 13.35 20.52
C VAL A 260 -39.90 12.61 21.02
N VAL A 261 -39.81 11.32 20.70
CA VAL A 261 -38.73 10.41 21.12
C VAL A 261 -38.25 9.62 19.92
N ALA A 262 -36.94 9.57 19.70
CA ALA A 262 -36.31 8.78 18.64
C ALA A 262 -35.57 7.57 19.24
N ASP A 263 -35.96 6.35 18.87
CA ASP A 263 -35.34 5.10 19.35
C ASP A 263 -34.93 4.14 18.22
N GLY A 264 -33.80 3.46 18.37
CA GLY A 264 -33.34 2.45 17.41
C GLY A 264 -32.07 1.72 17.86
N SER A 265 -31.73 0.62 17.18
CA SER A 265 -30.51 -0.16 17.42
C SER A 265 -29.54 0.01 16.22
N PRO A 266 -28.20 -0.03 16.40
CA PRO A 266 -27.27 0.16 15.29
C PRO A 266 -27.43 -0.91 14.19
N GLY A 267 -27.80 -0.48 12.98
CA GLY A 267 -28.10 -1.37 11.86
C GLY A 267 -29.54 -1.89 11.81
N GLU A 268 -30.43 -1.39 12.66
CA GLU A 268 -31.88 -1.62 12.61
C GLU A 268 -32.64 -0.33 12.30
N ALA A 269 -33.81 -0.44 11.67
CA ALA A 269 -34.67 0.68 11.34
C ALA A 269 -35.01 1.56 12.56
N GLY A 270 -34.69 2.86 12.48
CA GLY A 270 -34.96 3.85 13.51
C GLY A 270 -36.43 4.31 13.53
N TRP A 271 -36.97 4.49 14.72
CA TRP A 271 -38.37 4.85 14.97
C TRP A 271 -38.48 6.24 15.59
N VAL A 272 -39.58 6.92 15.27
CA VAL A 272 -40.05 8.11 15.99
C VAL A 272 -41.33 7.74 16.72
N ARG A 273 -41.46 8.23 17.95
CA ARG A 273 -42.62 8.07 18.81
C ARG A 273 -43.06 9.39 19.39
N LEU A 274 -44.34 9.49 19.69
CA LEU A 274 -44.98 10.66 20.28
C LEU A 274 -45.68 10.23 21.57
N PHE A 275 -45.26 10.79 22.70
CA PHE A 275 -45.85 10.50 24.02
C PHE A 275 -46.61 11.71 24.58
N GLY A 276 -47.71 11.47 25.30
CA GLY A 276 -48.42 12.51 26.04
C GLY A 276 -47.54 13.08 27.14
N ALA A 277 -47.17 14.36 27.07
CA ALA A 277 -46.10 14.95 27.90
C ALA A 277 -46.36 14.89 29.41
N GLY A 278 -47.63 14.72 29.82
CA GLY A 278 -48.03 14.56 31.21
C GLY A 278 -48.71 13.24 31.57
N THR A 279 -48.74 12.26 30.65
CA THR A 279 -49.34 10.94 30.89
C THR A 279 -48.38 9.78 30.63
N GLY A 280 -47.34 9.98 29.81
CA GLY A 280 -46.44 8.91 29.36
C GLY A 280 -47.07 7.93 28.36
N GLU A 281 -48.30 8.19 27.91
CA GLU A 281 -49.05 7.38 26.96
C GLU A 281 -48.52 7.54 25.53
N GLU A 282 -48.34 6.44 24.79
CA GLU A 282 -47.88 6.49 23.38
C GLU A 282 -49.04 6.89 22.45
N LEU A 283 -48.97 8.10 21.91
CA LEU A 283 -49.97 8.70 21.00
C LEU A 283 -49.76 8.32 19.54
N ALA A 284 -48.52 7.95 19.18
CA ALA A 284 -48.11 7.49 17.85
C ALA A 284 -46.71 6.85 17.90
N ALA A 285 -46.46 5.93 16.98
CA ALA A 285 -45.13 5.47 16.60
C ALA A 285 -45.07 5.20 15.09
N TRP A 286 -43.94 5.52 14.45
CA TRP A 286 -43.70 5.20 13.04
C TRP A 286 -42.22 4.93 12.76
N LYS A 287 -41.93 4.09 11.75
CA LYS A 287 -40.59 3.91 11.21
C LYS A 287 -40.20 5.20 10.49
N ALA A 288 -39.01 5.72 10.77
CA ALA A 288 -38.50 6.95 10.19
C ALA A 288 -37.24 6.74 9.34
N HIS A 289 -36.33 5.84 9.71
CA HIS A 289 -35.05 5.64 8.99
C HIS A 289 -34.70 4.15 8.84
N GLY A 290 -33.77 3.84 7.93
CA GLY A 290 -33.28 2.47 7.68
C GLY A 290 -32.27 1.97 8.72
N ASP A 291 -31.56 2.90 9.37
CA ASP A 291 -30.72 2.72 10.57
C ASP A 291 -31.29 3.67 11.66
N GLN A 292 -30.62 3.78 12.81
CA GLN A 292 -30.99 4.69 13.91
C GLN A 292 -31.24 6.13 13.44
N VAL A 293 -32.26 6.77 14.04
CA VAL A 293 -32.31 8.23 14.12
C VAL A 293 -31.26 8.70 15.14
N VAL A 294 -30.48 9.72 14.79
CA VAL A 294 -29.35 10.24 15.60
C VAL A 294 -29.67 11.63 16.18
N ALA A 295 -30.37 12.46 15.42
CA ALA A 295 -30.84 13.77 15.86
C ALA A 295 -32.23 14.08 15.30
N LEU A 296 -32.96 14.98 15.96
CA LEU A 296 -34.24 15.50 15.49
C LEU A 296 -34.37 16.99 15.83
N ALA A 297 -35.14 17.71 15.03
CA ALA A 297 -35.48 19.12 15.26
C ALA A 297 -36.95 19.38 14.91
N LEU A 298 -37.64 20.17 15.73
CA LEU A 298 -39.01 20.64 15.47
C LEU A 298 -38.97 22.07 14.94
N SER A 299 -39.88 22.42 14.04
CA SER A 299 -40.14 23.81 13.65
C SER A 299 -40.73 24.61 14.82
N ALA A 300 -40.59 25.94 14.80
CA ALA A 300 -41.03 26.80 15.90
C ALA A 300 -42.56 26.80 16.14
N ASP A 301 -43.34 26.48 15.12
CA ASP A 301 -44.79 26.27 15.17
C ASP A 301 -45.19 24.82 15.53
N GLY A 302 -44.24 23.88 15.49
CA GLY A 302 -44.45 22.46 15.74
C GLY A 302 -45.12 21.69 14.58
N GLY A 303 -45.29 22.31 13.41
CA GLY A 303 -45.89 21.67 12.23
C GLY A 303 -44.98 20.64 11.56
N LEU A 304 -43.67 20.86 11.58
CA LEU A 304 -42.66 20.01 10.95
C LEU A 304 -41.68 19.41 11.96
N LEU A 305 -41.29 18.16 11.71
CA LEU A 305 -40.20 17.46 12.38
C LEU A 305 -39.15 17.06 11.35
N ALA A 306 -37.90 17.51 11.51
CA ALA A 306 -36.76 16.94 10.79
C ALA A 306 -36.13 15.80 11.62
N THR A 307 -35.76 14.70 10.96
CA THR A 307 -35.01 13.58 11.54
C THR A 307 -33.75 13.31 10.74
N ALA A 308 -32.61 13.22 11.42
CA ALA A 308 -31.32 12.88 10.84
C ALA A 308 -30.97 11.42 11.17
N GLY A 309 -30.61 10.66 10.14
CA GLY A 309 -30.36 9.23 10.25
C GLY A 309 -28.90 8.82 10.18
N ALA A 310 -28.61 7.69 10.81
CA ALA A 310 -27.38 6.96 10.60
C ALA A 310 -27.29 6.35 9.18
N ASP A 311 -28.42 6.27 8.46
CA ASP A 311 -28.55 5.87 7.05
C ASP A 311 -28.15 6.97 6.03
N GLY A 312 -27.54 8.07 6.49
CA GLY A 312 -27.06 9.17 5.64
C GLY A 312 -28.14 10.15 5.17
N MET A 313 -29.41 9.87 5.46
CA MET A 313 -30.54 10.68 5.02
C MET A 313 -31.00 11.67 6.10
N VAL A 314 -31.63 12.75 5.66
CA VAL A 314 -32.49 13.59 6.50
C VAL A 314 -33.90 13.58 5.93
N ARG A 315 -34.90 13.41 6.80
CA ARG A 315 -36.33 13.34 6.44
C ARG A 315 -37.10 14.40 7.19
N ILE A 316 -38.11 14.98 6.55
CA ILE A 316 -39.05 15.91 7.18
C ILE A 316 -40.46 15.29 7.18
N TRP A 317 -41.11 15.38 8.34
CA TRP A 317 -42.43 14.83 8.62
C TRP A 317 -43.40 15.95 8.96
N GLU A 318 -44.63 15.91 8.42
CA GLU A 318 -45.71 16.75 8.90
C GLU A 318 -46.30 16.14 10.18
N MET A 319 -46.21 16.86 11.30
CA MET A 319 -46.57 16.33 12.62
C MET A 319 -48.07 16.01 12.79
N ALA A 320 -48.93 16.60 11.97
CA ALA A 320 -50.38 16.34 11.98
C ALA A 320 -50.73 14.99 11.35
N SER A 321 -50.26 14.73 10.11
CA SER A 321 -50.55 13.50 9.36
C SER A 321 -49.54 12.36 9.59
N ARG A 322 -48.36 12.69 10.15
CA ARG A 322 -47.18 11.83 10.28
C ARG A 322 -46.65 11.30 8.93
N GLN A 323 -46.97 11.96 7.82
CA GLN A 323 -46.44 11.62 6.50
C GLN A 323 -45.04 12.22 6.29
N GLU A 324 -44.21 11.51 5.53
CA GLU A 324 -42.93 12.03 5.00
C GLU A 324 -43.26 13.09 3.93
N VAL A 325 -42.83 14.33 4.14
CA VAL A 325 -43.06 15.48 3.24
C VAL A 325 -41.79 15.96 2.54
N GLY A 326 -40.63 15.38 2.86
CA GLY A 326 -39.39 15.59 2.13
C GLY A 326 -38.27 14.65 2.58
N VAL A 327 -37.46 14.20 1.61
CA VAL A 327 -36.19 13.51 1.82
C VAL A 327 -35.08 14.41 1.28
N TYR A 328 -33.99 14.51 2.01
CA TYR A 328 -32.82 15.33 1.69
C TYR A 328 -31.62 14.39 1.62
N GLU A 329 -31.28 14.01 0.39
CA GLU A 329 -30.21 13.07 0.09
C GLU A 329 -28.91 13.83 -0.21
N GLY A 330 -27.77 13.31 0.26
CA GLY A 330 -26.46 13.80 -0.20
C GLY A 330 -25.33 13.83 0.83
N HIS A 331 -25.57 13.54 2.11
CA HIS A 331 -24.47 13.23 3.03
C HIS A 331 -23.96 11.80 2.74
N ALA A 332 -22.64 11.65 2.56
CA ALA A 332 -22.02 10.36 2.21
C ALA A 332 -21.76 9.45 3.43
N GLY A 333 -22.31 9.80 4.59
CA GLY A 333 -22.15 9.10 5.87
C GLY A 333 -23.19 9.58 6.87
N SER A 334 -23.26 8.94 8.05
CA SER A 334 -24.30 9.21 9.05
C SER A 334 -24.43 10.71 9.39
N VAL A 335 -25.69 11.20 9.43
CA VAL A 335 -25.99 12.60 9.75
C VAL A 335 -26.16 12.74 11.26
N MET A 336 -25.29 13.53 11.88
CA MET A 336 -25.09 13.57 13.33
C MET A 336 -25.92 14.63 14.05
N GLY A 337 -26.32 15.66 13.31
CA GLY A 337 -27.07 16.80 13.81
C GLY A 337 -27.91 17.46 12.71
N VAL A 338 -29.08 17.96 13.12
CA VAL A 338 -30.00 18.74 12.28
C VAL A 338 -30.59 19.88 13.11
N ALA A 339 -30.76 21.07 12.53
CA ALA A 339 -31.48 22.18 13.15
C ALA A 339 -32.18 23.04 12.09
N PHE A 340 -33.39 23.51 12.40
CA PHE A 340 -34.09 24.51 11.59
C PHE A 340 -33.63 25.93 11.92
N ASN A 341 -33.72 26.85 10.96
CA ASN A 341 -33.75 28.28 11.25
C ASN A 341 -35.08 28.66 11.96
N PRO A 342 -35.21 29.87 12.55
CA PRO A 342 -36.36 30.21 13.40
C PRO A 342 -37.73 30.16 12.69
N MET A 343 -37.76 30.31 11.37
CA MET A 343 -38.96 30.30 10.53
C MET A 343 -39.19 28.95 9.81
N ALA A 344 -38.32 27.96 10.06
CA ALA A 344 -38.27 26.68 9.35
C ALA A 344 -38.21 26.77 7.81
N THR A 345 -37.70 27.88 7.26
CA THR A 345 -37.48 28.04 5.81
C THR A 345 -36.16 27.44 5.34
N GLU A 346 -35.20 27.30 6.26
CA GLU A 346 -33.88 26.69 6.01
C GLU A 346 -33.55 25.71 7.13
N MET A 347 -32.77 24.69 6.79
CA MET A 347 -32.33 23.62 7.69
C MET A 347 -30.82 23.42 7.54
N VAL A 348 -30.09 23.31 8.65
CA VAL A 348 -28.66 22.96 8.65
C VAL A 348 -28.48 21.50 9.09
N THR A 349 -27.60 20.78 8.40
CA THR A 349 -27.25 19.38 8.68
C THR A 349 -25.73 19.21 8.75
N VAL A 350 -25.26 18.30 9.61
CA VAL A 350 -23.84 17.99 9.80
C VAL A 350 -23.61 16.47 9.78
N GLY A 351 -22.54 16.03 9.11
CA GLY A 351 -22.28 14.61 8.89
C GLY A 351 -20.85 14.15 9.20
N LEU A 352 -20.70 12.83 9.32
CA LEU A 352 -19.40 12.15 9.41
C LEU A 352 -18.63 12.17 8.08
N ASP A 353 -19.31 12.49 6.97
CA ASP A 353 -18.72 12.82 5.67
C ASP A 353 -17.87 14.12 5.65
N ARG A 354 -17.74 14.77 6.82
CA ARG A 354 -16.94 15.99 7.07
C ARG A 354 -17.53 17.24 6.39
N GLN A 355 -18.85 17.23 6.17
CA GLN A 355 -19.58 18.34 5.57
C GLN A 355 -20.61 18.98 6.52
N MET A 356 -20.86 20.26 6.31
CA MET A 356 -22.07 20.94 6.79
C MET A 356 -22.85 21.48 5.58
N ARG A 357 -24.15 21.24 5.55
CA ARG A 357 -25.04 21.70 4.48
C ARG A 357 -26.16 22.55 5.03
N VAL A 358 -26.51 23.62 4.31
CA VAL A 358 -27.72 24.42 4.55
C VAL A 358 -28.66 24.17 3.37
N TRP A 359 -29.87 23.73 3.68
CA TRP A 359 -30.90 23.36 2.72
C TRP A 359 -32.03 24.38 2.75
N ASP A 360 -32.59 24.71 1.58
CA ASP A 360 -33.90 25.36 1.51
C ASP A 360 -34.99 24.30 1.75
N VAL A 361 -35.87 24.54 2.72
CA VAL A 361 -36.89 23.55 3.11
C VAL A 361 -37.96 23.40 2.02
N ALA A 362 -38.25 24.44 1.26
CA ALA A 362 -39.29 24.43 0.22
C ALA A 362 -38.80 23.85 -1.11
N THR A 363 -37.58 24.20 -1.58
CA THR A 363 -37.03 23.65 -2.84
C THR A 363 -36.32 22.30 -2.66
N ARG A 364 -35.94 21.96 -1.42
CA ARG A 364 -35.08 20.82 -1.05
C ARG A 364 -33.64 20.88 -1.55
N GLU A 365 -33.21 22.02 -2.11
CA GLU A 365 -31.85 22.19 -2.63
C GLU A 365 -30.84 22.54 -1.53
N SER A 366 -29.61 22.04 -1.64
CA SER A 366 -28.48 22.47 -0.81
C SER A 366 -27.98 23.85 -1.29
N VAL A 367 -28.33 24.90 -0.55
CA VAL A 367 -28.04 26.30 -0.91
C VAL A 367 -26.67 26.79 -0.43
N VAL A 368 -26.06 26.11 0.54
CA VAL A 368 -24.66 26.31 0.98
C VAL A 368 -24.07 24.96 1.41
N THR A 369 -22.85 24.63 0.94
CA THR A 369 -22.14 23.39 1.33
C THR A 369 -20.71 23.71 1.78
N PHE A 370 -20.38 23.43 3.04
CA PHE A 370 -19.02 23.50 3.57
C PHE A 370 -18.36 22.12 3.46
N GLN A 371 -17.18 22.05 2.82
CA GLN A 371 -16.43 20.81 2.55
C GLN A 371 -14.94 20.97 2.90
N GLY A 372 -14.16 19.90 2.71
CA GLY A 372 -12.70 19.94 2.89
C GLY A 372 -12.22 19.98 4.34
N ARG A 373 -13.09 19.68 5.31
CA ARG A 373 -12.72 19.59 6.73
C ARG A 373 -11.97 18.27 7.01
N PRO A 374 -10.98 18.27 7.92
CA PRO A 374 -10.22 17.06 8.25
C PRO A 374 -11.05 16.01 9.01
N TYR A 375 -11.97 16.45 9.88
CA TYR A 375 -12.71 15.58 10.82
C TYR A 375 -14.24 15.69 10.63
N GLY A 376 -14.95 14.63 11.03
CA GLY A 376 -16.42 14.55 10.97
C GLY A 376 -17.08 15.51 11.97
N MET A 377 -18.23 16.07 11.60
CA MET A 377 -18.98 17.03 12.42
C MET A 377 -20.08 16.32 13.21
N THR A 378 -20.13 16.55 14.51
CA THR A 378 -20.81 15.68 15.49
C THR A 378 -22.10 16.24 16.05
N SER A 379 -22.25 17.57 16.05
CA SER A 379 -23.37 18.30 16.64
C SER A 379 -23.49 19.69 16.03
N VAL A 380 -24.73 20.21 15.96
CA VAL A 380 -25.04 21.53 15.41
C VAL A 380 -26.21 22.17 16.15
N ALA A 381 -26.18 23.49 16.29
CA ALA A 381 -27.29 24.29 16.83
C ALA A 381 -27.41 25.61 16.05
N TRP A 382 -28.65 26.00 15.71
CA TRP A 382 -28.97 27.32 15.16
C TRP A 382 -29.48 28.24 16.28
N SER A 383 -29.01 29.47 16.36
CA SER A 383 -29.54 30.47 17.29
C SER A 383 -30.98 30.89 16.91
N ARG A 384 -31.82 31.19 17.91
CA ARG A 384 -33.25 31.54 17.70
C ARG A 384 -33.48 32.93 17.10
N ASP A 385 -32.48 33.79 17.06
CA ASP A 385 -32.47 35.02 16.26
C ASP A 385 -32.16 34.75 14.77
N GLY A 386 -31.75 33.52 14.42
CA GLY A 386 -31.40 33.08 13.08
C GLY A 386 -30.00 33.50 12.63
N THR A 387 -29.27 34.32 13.38
CA THR A 387 -28.05 34.99 12.89
C THR A 387 -26.81 34.09 12.85
N ARG A 388 -26.80 32.99 13.62
CA ARG A 388 -25.63 32.13 13.84
C ARG A 388 -25.99 30.65 13.82
N VAL A 389 -25.12 29.85 13.21
CA VAL A 389 -25.02 28.41 13.48
C VAL A 389 -23.73 28.14 14.24
N VAL A 390 -23.75 27.21 15.19
CA VAL A 390 -22.55 26.68 15.84
C VAL A 390 -22.52 25.17 15.67
N ALA A 391 -21.35 24.61 15.33
CA ALA A 391 -21.15 23.17 15.25
C ALA A 391 -19.83 22.73 15.89
N GLY A 392 -19.83 21.51 16.44
CA GLY A 392 -18.64 20.83 16.96
C GLY A 392 -18.16 19.71 16.03
N ASP A 393 -16.87 19.37 16.13
CA ASP A 393 -16.27 18.25 15.40
C ASP A 393 -15.56 17.23 16.32
N ALA A 394 -15.20 16.09 15.72
CA ALA A 394 -14.57 14.96 16.41
C ALA A 394 -13.14 15.25 16.93
N ALA A 395 -12.50 16.35 16.50
CA ALA A 395 -11.20 16.79 17.03
C ALA A 395 -11.33 17.82 18.16
N GLY A 396 -12.55 18.06 18.64
CA GLY A 396 -12.80 18.95 19.78
C GLY A 396 -12.90 20.42 19.41
N ARG A 397 -12.93 20.76 18.12
CA ARG A 397 -13.03 22.15 17.64
C ARG A 397 -14.49 22.59 17.58
N LEU A 398 -14.73 23.83 17.99
CA LEU A 398 -16.03 24.50 17.92
C LEU A 398 -15.95 25.66 16.90
N VAL A 399 -16.89 25.70 15.96
CA VAL A 399 -16.92 26.73 14.89
C VAL A 399 -18.30 27.38 14.84
N GLY A 400 -18.31 28.71 14.83
CA GLY A 400 -19.47 29.53 14.52
C GLY A 400 -19.48 29.93 13.03
N PHE A 401 -20.68 29.95 12.44
CA PHE A 401 -20.93 30.29 11.06
C PHE A 401 -21.98 31.40 10.97
N THR A 402 -21.75 32.39 10.11
CA THR A 402 -22.65 33.53 9.87
C THR A 402 -22.67 33.90 8.39
N GLU A 403 -23.54 34.85 8.02
CA GLU A 403 -23.53 35.52 6.70
C GLU A 403 -23.61 34.57 5.49
N PHE A 404 -24.47 33.54 5.58
CA PHE A 404 -24.68 32.55 4.53
C PHE A 404 -25.01 33.20 3.17
N LYS A 405 -24.31 32.76 2.12
CA LYS A 405 -24.49 33.23 0.74
C LYS A 405 -25.00 32.07 -0.10
N ARG A 406 -26.28 32.15 -0.51
CA ARG A 406 -26.91 31.13 -1.36
C ARG A 406 -26.19 31.05 -2.72
N HIS A 407 -25.96 29.83 -3.20
CA HIS A 407 -25.54 29.56 -4.56
C HIS A 407 -26.36 28.41 -5.15
N THR A 408 -26.44 28.32 -6.48
CA THR A 408 -26.90 27.11 -7.16
C THR A 408 -25.75 26.08 -7.18
N GLY A 409 -26.06 24.79 -7.15
CA GLY A 409 -25.12 23.71 -6.81
C GLY A 409 -23.97 23.41 -7.79
N ALA A 410 -23.64 24.31 -8.73
CA ALA A 410 -22.69 24.06 -9.82
C ALA A 410 -21.36 24.85 -9.73
N GLN A 411 -21.15 25.67 -8.68
CA GLN A 411 -19.92 26.46 -8.51
C GLN A 411 -19.44 26.49 -7.05
N SER A 412 -18.11 26.54 -6.87
CA SER A 412 -17.44 26.57 -5.58
C SER A 412 -16.61 27.84 -5.40
N SER A 413 -17.04 28.74 -4.51
CA SER A 413 -16.18 29.59 -3.65
C SER A 413 -17.01 30.55 -2.79
N ALA A 414 -16.45 31.02 -1.67
CA ALA A 414 -17.04 32.01 -0.74
C ALA A 414 -18.33 31.58 0.00
N THR A 415 -18.31 30.39 0.60
CA THR A 415 -19.37 29.85 1.49
C THR A 415 -19.39 30.56 2.85
N GLY A 416 -20.21 31.62 2.97
CA GLY A 416 -20.47 32.32 4.24
C GLY A 416 -19.24 32.94 4.92
N SER A 417 -19.32 33.08 6.24
CA SER A 417 -18.22 33.54 7.12
C SER A 417 -18.04 32.54 8.28
N GLU A 418 -16.81 32.01 8.45
CA GLU A 418 -16.46 31.05 9.51
C GLU A 418 -15.59 31.69 10.61
N ARG A 419 -15.86 31.36 11.87
CA ARG A 419 -15.05 31.76 13.03
C ARG A 419 -14.84 30.57 13.98
N GLY A 420 -13.57 30.21 14.23
CA GLY A 420 -13.24 29.31 15.33
C GLY A 420 -13.60 29.95 16.68
N LEU A 421 -14.37 29.24 17.50
CA LEU A 421 -14.73 29.66 18.86
C LEU A 421 -13.82 29.03 19.93
N GLY A 422 -13.17 27.91 19.59
CA GLY A 422 -12.17 27.26 20.43
C GLY A 422 -11.83 25.86 19.94
N THR A 423 -10.79 25.27 20.53
CA THR A 423 -10.48 23.84 20.41
C THR A 423 -10.23 23.29 21.80
N PHE A 424 -10.90 22.20 22.14
CA PHE A 424 -10.86 21.55 23.44
C PHE A 424 -10.28 20.13 23.25
N GLY A 425 -9.54 19.61 24.23
CA GLY A 425 -8.63 18.45 24.02
C GLY A 425 -9.28 17.09 23.74
N ALA A 426 -10.61 17.03 23.63
CA ALA A 426 -11.41 15.83 23.43
C ALA A 426 -12.56 16.12 22.43
N PRO A 427 -13.05 15.09 21.70
CA PRO A 427 -14.19 15.24 20.78
C PRO A 427 -15.40 15.90 21.45
N LEU A 428 -16.09 16.77 20.71
CA LEU A 428 -17.38 17.30 21.16
C LEU A 428 -18.52 16.37 20.72
N HIS A 429 -19.49 16.12 21.60
CA HIS A 429 -20.68 15.32 21.30
C HIS A 429 -21.99 16.11 21.33
N ALA A 430 -22.03 17.20 22.10
CA ALA A 430 -23.20 18.07 22.21
C ALA A 430 -22.80 19.55 22.19
N VAL A 431 -23.64 20.37 21.56
CA VAL A 431 -23.54 21.83 21.53
C VAL A 431 -24.93 22.42 21.78
N ALA A 432 -25.01 23.45 22.63
CA ALA A 432 -26.24 24.20 22.90
C ALA A 432 -25.96 25.71 22.86
N VAL A 433 -26.87 26.49 22.26
CA VAL A 433 -26.74 27.94 22.09
C VAL A 433 -27.95 28.63 22.72
N SER A 434 -27.74 29.71 23.46
CA SER A 434 -28.84 30.48 24.06
C SER A 434 -29.72 31.16 22.99
N ALA A 435 -30.99 31.41 23.33
CA ALA A 435 -31.94 32.01 22.38
C ALA A 435 -31.52 33.39 21.85
N ASP A 436 -30.69 34.10 22.62
CA ASP A 436 -30.10 35.41 22.32
C ASP A 436 -28.66 35.34 21.76
N GLY A 437 -28.15 34.13 21.49
CA GLY A 437 -26.81 33.88 20.94
C GLY A 437 -25.62 34.25 21.85
N ARG A 438 -25.86 34.75 23.07
CA ARG A 438 -24.79 35.25 23.97
C ARG A 438 -23.96 34.15 24.63
N TRP A 439 -24.55 32.98 24.84
CA TRP A 439 -23.90 31.82 25.47
C TRP A 439 -23.88 30.64 24.50
N VAL A 440 -22.72 29.99 24.41
CA VAL A 440 -22.50 28.77 23.64
C VAL A 440 -21.88 27.73 24.56
N PHE A 441 -22.55 26.60 24.75
CA PHE A 441 -22.06 25.48 25.55
C PHE A 441 -21.65 24.31 24.66
N ALA A 442 -20.54 23.66 24.99
CA ALA A 442 -20.04 22.46 24.33
C ALA A 442 -19.67 21.39 25.37
N GLY A 443 -19.97 20.13 25.07
CA GLY A 443 -19.72 18.97 25.94
C GLY A 443 -18.82 17.93 25.27
N GLY A 444 -17.80 17.49 25.99
CA GLY A 444 -16.74 16.60 25.49
C GLY A 444 -16.84 15.13 25.94
N GLU A 445 -16.11 14.25 25.25
CA GLU A 445 -15.92 12.85 25.65
C GLU A 445 -15.10 12.72 26.96
N ASP A 446 -14.26 13.72 27.27
CA ASP A 446 -13.57 13.86 28.57
C ASP A 446 -14.52 14.19 29.75
N GLY A 447 -15.82 14.33 29.48
CA GLY A 447 -16.82 14.73 30.45
C GLY A 447 -16.82 16.24 30.74
N ALA A 448 -15.91 17.02 30.16
CA ALA A 448 -15.88 18.46 30.41
C ALA A 448 -17.07 19.16 29.72
N VAL A 449 -17.57 20.22 30.36
CA VAL A 449 -18.46 21.19 29.74
C VAL A 449 -17.74 22.53 29.71
N VAL A 450 -17.79 23.21 28.56
CA VAL A 450 -17.23 24.56 28.37
C VAL A 450 -18.35 25.50 27.95
N GLY A 451 -18.50 26.62 28.66
CA GLY A 451 -19.43 27.70 28.33
C GLY A 451 -18.68 28.95 27.88
N LEU A 452 -19.00 29.40 26.68
CA LEU A 452 -18.32 30.45 25.92
C LEU A 452 -19.23 31.64 25.67
N SER A 453 -18.64 32.82 25.48
CA SER A 453 -19.33 33.97 24.89
C SER A 453 -19.59 33.79 23.39
N ALA A 454 -20.44 34.64 22.84
CA ALA A 454 -20.66 34.83 21.41
C ALA A 454 -19.39 35.11 20.55
N GLU A 455 -18.25 35.39 21.19
CA GLU A 455 -16.96 35.71 20.56
C GLU A 455 -15.95 34.56 20.67
N GLY A 456 -16.22 33.52 21.48
CA GLY A 456 -15.28 32.44 21.80
C GLY A 456 -14.48 32.65 23.11
N GLU A 457 -14.86 33.62 23.94
CA GLU A 457 -14.25 33.77 25.28
C GLU A 457 -14.77 32.68 26.22
N VAL A 458 -13.89 31.84 26.78
CA VAL A 458 -14.27 30.84 27.79
C VAL A 458 -14.64 31.56 29.09
N ARG A 459 -15.87 31.36 29.55
CA ARG A 459 -16.40 32.01 30.78
C ARG A 459 -16.70 31.04 31.90
N VAL A 460 -17.05 29.79 31.58
CA VAL A 460 -17.14 28.69 32.54
C VAL A 460 -16.53 27.43 31.94
N ARG A 461 -15.90 26.62 32.78
CA ARG A 461 -15.52 25.23 32.50
C ARG A 461 -15.91 24.40 33.71
N TRP A 462 -16.46 23.23 33.48
CA TRP A 462 -16.79 22.25 34.52
C TRP A 462 -16.16 20.90 34.15
N ALA A 463 -15.14 20.50 34.90
CA ALA A 463 -14.53 19.19 34.84
C ALA A 463 -15.48 18.10 35.36
N PRO A 464 -15.20 16.81 35.11
CA PRO A 464 -15.95 15.71 35.74
C PRO A 464 -15.78 15.64 37.27
N GLU A 465 -14.68 16.16 37.81
CA GLU A 465 -14.25 16.05 39.22
C GLU A 465 -14.85 17.13 40.15
N GLU A 466 -14.98 18.38 39.65
CA GLU A 466 -15.40 19.58 40.43
C GLU A 466 -16.84 19.53 40.99
N ASP A 467 -17.56 18.44 40.72
CA ASP A 467 -19.02 18.40 40.67
C ASP A 467 -19.66 17.49 41.74
N GLY A 468 -18.81 16.85 42.55
CA GLY A 468 -19.18 15.91 43.62
C GLY A 468 -19.47 14.49 43.15
N GLU A 469 -19.10 13.50 43.98
CA GLU A 469 -19.38 12.10 43.70
C GLU A 469 -20.88 11.76 43.78
N PRO A 470 -21.39 10.88 42.89
CA PRO A 470 -22.62 10.16 43.16
C PRO A 470 -22.36 9.12 44.27
N VAL A 471 -23.05 9.23 45.40
CA VAL A 471 -22.90 8.31 46.54
C VAL A 471 -23.22 6.87 46.10
N GLY A 472 -22.18 6.05 45.92
CA GLY A 472 -22.29 4.70 45.37
C GLY A 472 -21.33 4.37 44.22
N ALA A 473 -20.15 5.00 44.16
CA ALA A 473 -19.02 4.56 43.34
C ALA A 473 -17.90 4.04 44.26
N GLY A 474 -17.17 3.01 43.82
CA GLY A 474 -15.90 2.63 44.41
C GLY A 474 -14.77 3.48 43.83
N GLU A 475 -13.78 3.73 44.68
CA GLU A 475 -12.47 4.39 44.54
C GLU A 475 -12.01 4.92 43.17
N GLU A 476 -11.26 6.03 43.24
CA GLU A 476 -10.54 6.67 42.14
C GLU A 476 -9.77 5.66 41.27
N GLY A 477 -9.63 5.95 39.98
CA GLY A 477 -9.05 5.02 38.99
C GLY A 477 -7.59 4.68 39.28
N GLY A 478 -7.38 3.67 40.12
CA GLY A 478 -6.10 3.42 40.78
C GLY A 478 -4.99 2.87 39.89
N GLU A 479 -3.78 2.89 40.45
CA GLU A 479 -2.61 2.18 39.94
C GLU A 479 -2.85 0.66 40.00
N GLY A 480 -3.50 0.10 38.98
CA GLY A 480 -3.91 -1.30 38.93
C GLY A 480 -4.16 -1.81 37.51
N GLU A 481 -4.12 -3.13 37.31
CA GLU A 481 -3.92 -3.81 36.01
C GLU A 481 -5.05 -3.63 34.95
N GLY A 482 -4.82 -4.20 33.76
CA GLY A 482 -5.78 -4.27 32.64
C GLY A 482 -5.25 -3.71 31.31
N PRO A 483 -6.00 -3.89 30.21
CA PRO A 483 -5.55 -3.52 28.86
C PRO A 483 -5.64 -2.02 28.57
N SER A 484 -4.85 -1.55 27.61
CA SER A 484 -5.02 -0.26 26.93
C SER A 484 -5.31 -0.44 25.44
N TRP A 485 -5.72 0.63 24.75
CA TRP A 485 -5.87 0.60 23.29
C TRP A 485 -4.52 0.39 22.61
N VAL A 486 -3.52 1.23 22.90
CA VAL A 486 -2.25 1.26 22.16
C VAL A 486 -1.40 0.01 22.40
N ARG A 487 -1.34 -0.49 23.63
CA ARG A 487 -0.46 -1.60 24.01
C ARG A 487 -1.07 -2.98 23.78
N ASP A 488 -2.39 -3.11 23.86
CA ASP A 488 -3.08 -4.40 23.93
C ASP A 488 -4.11 -4.61 22.81
N VAL A 489 -5.11 -3.72 22.66
CA VAL A 489 -6.23 -3.93 21.72
C VAL A 489 -5.86 -3.65 20.27
N LEU A 490 -5.08 -2.60 20.00
CA LEU A 490 -4.70 -2.22 18.65
C LEU A 490 -3.77 -3.26 17.98
N PRO A 491 -2.73 -3.81 18.64
CA PRO A 491 -1.98 -4.95 18.10
C PRO A 491 -2.86 -6.17 17.82
N MET A 492 -3.81 -6.49 18.71
CA MET A 492 -4.78 -7.59 18.50
C MET A 492 -5.64 -7.37 17.25
N LEU A 493 -6.20 -6.17 17.05
CA LEU A 493 -7.02 -5.84 15.88
C LEU A 493 -6.21 -5.87 14.57
N THR A 494 -4.94 -5.47 14.61
CA THR A 494 -4.02 -5.58 13.47
C THR A 494 -3.69 -7.03 13.15
N LYS A 495 -3.37 -7.87 14.14
CA LYS A 495 -3.18 -9.32 13.97
C LYS A 495 -4.45 -10.02 13.46
N ALA A 496 -5.62 -9.56 13.87
CA ALA A 496 -6.92 -10.01 13.38
C ALA A 496 -7.25 -9.52 11.95
N GLY A 497 -6.39 -8.71 11.32
CA GLY A 497 -6.54 -8.22 9.95
C GLY A 497 -7.58 -7.11 9.78
N CYS A 498 -8.00 -6.43 10.85
CA CYS A 498 -9.01 -5.37 10.78
C CYS A 498 -8.48 -4.10 10.07
N SER A 499 -7.24 -3.69 10.41
CA SER A 499 -6.50 -2.55 9.84
C SER A 499 -5.69 -2.91 8.58
N ALA A 500 -6.03 -4.02 7.91
CA ALA A 500 -5.48 -4.39 6.61
C ALA A 500 -6.18 -3.63 5.47
N GLY A 501 -5.45 -3.35 4.38
CA GLY A 501 -5.98 -2.65 3.19
C GLY A 501 -7.07 -3.39 2.39
N SER A 502 -7.29 -4.68 2.69
CA SER A 502 -8.47 -5.43 2.20
C SER A 502 -9.75 -5.07 2.97
N CYS A 503 -9.62 -4.50 4.17
CA CYS A 503 -10.64 -4.30 5.18
C CYS A 503 -10.84 -2.81 5.47
N HIS A 504 -10.76 -2.37 6.74
CA HIS A 504 -11.10 -0.99 7.12
C HIS A 504 -10.02 0.04 6.79
N ALA A 505 -8.80 -0.40 6.43
CA ALA A 505 -7.71 0.49 6.02
C ALA A 505 -7.64 0.70 4.49
N LYS A 506 -8.80 0.90 3.88
CA LYS A 506 -8.92 1.46 2.52
C LYS A 506 -8.95 2.99 2.61
N PRO A 507 -8.55 3.73 1.56
CA PRO A 507 -8.59 5.20 1.56
C PRO A 507 -9.98 5.79 1.88
N GLU A 508 -11.05 5.07 1.55
CA GLU A 508 -12.45 5.42 1.82
C GLU A 508 -13.05 4.69 3.04
N GLY A 509 -12.25 3.86 3.73
CA GLY A 509 -12.73 2.91 4.75
C GLY A 509 -13.63 1.82 4.18
N GLN A 510 -14.53 1.28 5.02
CA GLN A 510 -15.59 0.36 4.63
C GLN A 510 -16.88 0.73 5.36
N ASN A 511 -17.96 1.06 4.62
CA ASN A 511 -19.29 1.40 5.16
C ASN A 511 -19.26 2.46 6.28
N GLY A 512 -18.45 3.51 6.14
CA GLY A 512 -18.29 4.53 7.17
C GLY A 512 -17.60 4.00 8.44
N PHE A 513 -16.61 3.12 8.29
CA PHE A 513 -15.66 2.78 9.35
C PHE A 513 -14.26 2.68 8.74
N HIS A 514 -13.39 3.57 9.18
CA HIS A 514 -12.00 3.66 8.75
C HIS A 514 -11.06 3.17 9.85
N LEU A 515 -9.92 2.59 9.48
CA LEU A 515 -8.77 2.35 10.35
C LEU A 515 -7.52 2.73 9.56
N SER A 516 -6.48 3.23 10.22
CA SER A 516 -5.22 3.58 9.58
C SER A 516 -4.45 2.33 9.15
N VAL A 517 -3.69 2.46 8.06
CA VAL A 517 -2.98 1.34 7.41
C VAL A 517 -1.88 0.82 8.34
N PHE A 518 -1.96 -0.47 8.72
CA PHE A 518 -1.12 -1.08 9.77
C PHE A 518 -1.21 -0.36 11.14
N SER A 519 -2.30 0.38 11.38
CA SER A 519 -2.56 1.16 12.59
C SER A 519 -1.50 2.23 12.92
N HIS A 520 -1.04 2.95 11.89
CA HIS A 520 -0.06 4.03 12.01
C HIS A 520 -0.57 5.28 12.75
N ASP A 521 -1.89 5.47 12.89
CA ASP A 521 -2.50 6.50 13.74
C ASP A 521 -3.41 5.84 14.79
N PRO A 522 -2.84 5.40 15.92
CA PRO A 522 -3.60 4.82 17.02
C PRO A 522 -4.72 5.71 17.55
N ARG A 523 -4.62 7.05 17.41
CA ARG A 523 -5.57 8.01 18.00
C ARG A 523 -6.77 8.22 17.10
N ALA A 524 -6.57 8.27 15.78
CA ALA A 524 -7.66 8.20 14.81
C ALA A 524 -8.40 6.85 14.92
N ASP A 525 -7.67 5.74 14.96
CA ASP A 525 -8.26 4.39 15.07
C ASP A 525 -9.10 4.24 16.36
N HIS A 526 -8.64 4.83 17.47
CA HIS A 526 -9.38 4.87 18.74
C HIS A 526 -10.69 5.64 18.60
N ALA A 527 -10.67 6.81 17.96
CA ALA A 527 -11.85 7.64 17.77
C ALA A 527 -12.89 6.98 16.85
N GLU A 528 -12.44 6.33 15.78
CA GLU A 528 -13.29 5.55 14.87
C GLU A 528 -14.01 4.39 15.58
N VAL A 529 -13.36 3.72 16.55
CA VAL A 529 -13.98 2.63 17.33
C VAL A 529 -14.85 3.13 18.49
N VAL A 530 -14.41 4.14 19.24
CA VAL A 530 -15.06 4.54 20.51
C VAL A 530 -16.07 5.68 20.33
N MET A 531 -15.74 6.68 19.50
CA MET A 531 -16.42 7.99 19.52
C MET A 531 -17.35 8.18 18.30
N GLU A 532 -16.93 7.69 17.13
CA GLU A 532 -17.63 7.86 15.86
C GLU A 532 -19.07 7.25 15.90
N GLY A 533 -20.02 7.96 15.29
CA GLY A 533 -21.45 7.60 15.36
C GLY A 533 -22.06 7.64 16.78
N ARG A 534 -21.55 8.50 17.69
CA ARG A 534 -21.86 8.50 19.14
C ARG A 534 -21.59 7.12 19.77
N GLY A 535 -20.42 6.57 19.46
CA GLY A 535 -19.97 5.24 19.87
C GLY A 535 -20.88 4.14 19.34
N ARG A 536 -21.16 4.11 18.04
CA ARG A 536 -22.04 3.07 17.44
C ARG A 536 -21.42 1.66 17.47
N ARG A 537 -20.08 1.56 17.60
CA ARG A 537 -19.33 0.29 17.57
C ARG A 537 -19.17 -0.37 18.94
N VAL A 538 -19.22 0.40 20.03
CA VAL A 538 -19.02 -0.03 21.43
C VAL A 538 -20.30 0.06 22.27
N PHE A 539 -20.44 -0.79 23.29
CA PHE A 539 -21.53 -0.72 24.27
C PHE A 539 -21.00 -1.03 25.70
N PRO A 540 -20.53 -0.02 26.46
CA PRO A 540 -19.85 -0.23 27.74
C PRO A 540 -20.66 -0.95 28.81
N GLY A 541 -21.99 -0.81 28.80
CA GLY A 541 -22.90 -1.51 29.73
C GLY A 541 -23.14 -2.99 29.39
N ALA A 542 -22.92 -3.41 28.13
CA ALA A 542 -23.07 -4.79 27.66
C ALA A 542 -22.05 -5.09 26.53
N PRO A 543 -20.77 -5.36 26.87
CA PRO A 543 -19.66 -5.43 25.92
C PRO A 543 -19.87 -6.40 24.76
N ASP A 544 -20.48 -7.56 25.02
CA ASP A 544 -20.68 -8.60 23.99
C ASP A 544 -21.73 -8.21 22.94
N ALA A 545 -22.60 -7.25 23.25
CA ALA A 545 -23.51 -6.61 22.30
C ALA A 545 -22.89 -5.40 21.58
N SER A 546 -21.58 -5.15 21.75
CA SER A 546 -20.85 -4.16 20.96
C SER A 546 -20.73 -4.64 19.52
N LEU A 547 -21.05 -3.78 18.54
CA LEU A 547 -20.99 -4.14 17.12
C LEU A 547 -19.57 -4.59 16.69
N VAL A 548 -18.51 -4.04 17.29
CA VAL A 548 -17.13 -4.50 17.05
C VAL A 548 -16.92 -5.96 17.48
N MET A 549 -17.47 -6.37 18.63
CA MET A 549 -17.45 -7.75 19.10
C MET A 549 -18.29 -8.65 18.19
N LEU A 550 -19.53 -8.26 17.91
CA LEU A 550 -20.48 -9.06 17.12
C LEU A 550 -20.01 -9.30 15.68
N LYS A 551 -19.35 -8.33 15.04
CA LYS A 551 -18.79 -8.48 13.69
C LYS A 551 -17.48 -9.28 13.69
N ALA A 552 -16.60 -9.08 14.69
CA ALA A 552 -15.33 -9.80 14.77
C ALA A 552 -15.48 -11.28 15.17
N THR A 553 -16.44 -11.60 16.04
CA THR A 553 -16.80 -13.00 16.40
C THR A 553 -17.64 -13.71 15.33
N GLY A 554 -18.20 -12.97 14.37
CA GLY A 554 -19.10 -13.50 13.35
C GLY A 554 -20.55 -13.71 13.80
N ALA A 555 -20.93 -13.27 15.01
CA ALA A 555 -22.30 -13.33 15.51
C ALA A 555 -23.29 -12.46 14.70
N VAL A 556 -22.79 -11.45 13.99
CA VAL A 556 -23.53 -10.69 12.97
C VAL A 556 -22.73 -10.72 11.67
N GLN A 557 -23.41 -10.96 10.54
CA GLN A 557 -22.82 -11.03 9.20
C GLN A 557 -21.90 -9.84 8.91
N HIS A 558 -20.70 -10.13 8.41
CA HIS A 558 -19.62 -9.18 8.21
C HIS A 558 -18.86 -9.50 6.91
N GLY A 559 -18.65 -8.51 6.05
CA GLY A 559 -17.95 -8.70 4.76
C GLY A 559 -16.49 -9.13 4.88
N GLY A 560 -15.83 -8.84 6.01
CA GLY A 560 -14.51 -9.39 6.34
C GLY A 560 -14.54 -10.80 6.94
N GLY A 561 -15.72 -11.41 7.10
CA GLY A 561 -15.89 -12.68 7.80
C GLY A 561 -15.64 -12.60 9.31
N ARG A 562 -15.57 -13.78 9.94
CA ARG A 562 -15.18 -13.94 11.35
C ARG A 562 -13.65 -13.78 11.49
N ARG A 563 -13.22 -13.09 12.55
CA ARG A 563 -11.81 -12.80 12.86
C ARG A 563 -11.26 -13.61 14.03
N PHE A 564 -12.02 -13.76 15.11
CA PHE A 564 -11.65 -14.56 16.28
C PHE A 564 -12.87 -15.28 16.89
N GLY A 565 -12.73 -15.94 18.03
CA GLY A 565 -13.83 -16.66 18.70
C GLY A 565 -14.56 -15.81 19.75
N ALA A 566 -15.80 -16.17 20.08
CA ALA A 566 -16.49 -15.54 21.21
C ALA A 566 -15.82 -15.90 22.56
N ASP A 567 -15.21 -17.08 22.62
CA ASP A 567 -14.53 -17.63 23.80
C ASP A 567 -12.99 -17.55 23.71
N SER A 568 -12.43 -16.76 22.78
CA SER A 568 -10.98 -16.64 22.60
C SER A 568 -10.37 -15.46 23.37
N GLU A 569 -9.04 -15.48 23.55
CA GLU A 569 -8.31 -14.47 24.33
C GLU A 569 -8.50 -13.05 23.77
N GLU A 570 -8.65 -12.90 22.45
CA GLU A 570 -8.92 -11.63 21.78
C GLU A 570 -10.29 -11.05 22.18
N ALA A 571 -11.32 -11.90 22.29
CA ALA A 571 -12.64 -11.49 22.76
C ALA A 571 -12.65 -11.19 24.26
N ALA A 572 -11.93 -11.98 25.07
CA ALA A 572 -11.75 -11.68 26.49
C ALA A 572 -11.04 -10.33 26.71
N LEU A 573 -9.99 -10.05 25.93
CA LEU A 573 -9.23 -8.80 25.94
C LEU A 573 -10.11 -7.60 25.55
N LEU A 574 -10.86 -7.73 24.45
CA LEU A 574 -11.77 -6.69 23.96
C LEU A 574 -12.92 -6.43 24.95
N ARG A 575 -13.50 -7.48 25.56
CA ARG A 575 -14.50 -7.38 26.63
C ARG A 575 -13.94 -6.64 27.85
N ALA A 576 -12.72 -6.98 28.28
CA ALA A 576 -12.04 -6.34 29.41
C ALA A 576 -11.74 -4.86 29.15
N TRP A 577 -11.28 -4.50 27.95
CA TRP A 577 -11.03 -3.11 27.57
C TRP A 577 -12.31 -2.27 27.50
N ILE A 578 -13.41 -2.83 26.98
CA ILE A 578 -14.73 -2.15 26.96
C ILE A 578 -15.26 -1.94 28.40
N ARG A 579 -15.14 -2.94 29.29
CA ARG A 579 -15.43 -2.77 30.73
C ARG A 579 -14.49 -1.81 31.45
N GLY A 580 -13.24 -1.69 31.00
CA GLY A 580 -12.26 -0.74 31.50
C GLY A 580 -12.48 0.71 31.07
N GLY A 581 -13.59 1.04 30.40
CA GLY A 581 -13.87 2.39 29.92
C GLY A 581 -13.13 2.77 28.62
N MET A 582 -12.63 1.77 27.87
CA MET A 582 -12.04 1.93 26.54
C MET A 582 -10.80 2.85 26.52
N ILE A 583 -9.99 2.79 27.57
CA ILE A 583 -8.81 3.64 27.79
C ILE A 583 -7.85 3.61 26.58
N TYR A 584 -7.45 4.80 26.10
CA TYR A 584 -6.49 4.96 25.01
C TYR A 584 -5.07 4.55 25.43
N ARG A 585 -4.50 5.25 26.42
CA ARG A 585 -3.27 4.93 27.13
C ARG A 585 -3.49 5.17 28.63
N ARG A 586 -2.78 4.44 29.47
CA ARG A 586 -2.74 4.60 30.93
C ARG A 586 -1.70 5.64 31.33
N ALA A 587 -1.84 6.22 32.52
CA ALA A 587 -0.79 7.03 33.12
C ALA A 587 0.48 6.18 33.30
N GLY A 588 1.65 6.71 32.93
CA GLY A 588 2.92 5.99 32.99
C GLY A 588 3.10 4.87 31.95
N GLU A 589 2.20 4.73 30.96
CA GLU A 589 2.34 3.71 29.90
C GLU A 589 3.50 4.03 28.95
N ALA A 590 4.63 3.33 29.13
CA ALA A 590 5.84 3.52 28.34
C ALA A 590 5.68 3.12 26.87
N ASP A 591 6.33 3.88 25.98
CA ASP A 591 6.36 3.60 24.55
C ASP A 591 7.24 2.37 24.20
N LEU A 592 6.85 1.68 23.13
CA LEU A 592 7.55 0.50 22.63
C LEU A 592 8.81 0.91 21.85
N GLU A 593 9.99 0.46 22.30
CA GLU A 593 11.24 0.76 21.62
C GLU A 593 11.57 -0.28 20.55
N ALA A 594 11.58 -1.56 20.93
CA ALA A 594 12.14 -2.66 20.11
C ALA A 594 11.40 -3.99 20.29
N LEU A 595 11.63 -4.90 19.35
CA LEU A 595 11.18 -6.29 19.38
C LEU A 595 12.39 -7.23 19.26
N GLU A 596 12.47 -8.21 20.16
CA GLU A 596 13.50 -9.24 20.19
C GLU A 596 12.87 -10.60 19.88
N ILE A 597 13.47 -11.40 18.99
CA ILE A 597 12.93 -12.69 18.55
C ILE A 597 13.83 -13.85 19.03
N GLY A 598 13.33 -14.61 20.01
CA GLY A 598 14.01 -15.78 20.57
C GLY A 598 13.74 -17.05 19.76
N LEU A 599 14.73 -17.50 18.98
CA LEU A 599 14.71 -18.80 18.28
C LEU A 599 15.53 -19.92 18.95
N GLY A 600 16.39 -19.58 19.92
CA GLY A 600 17.23 -20.56 20.63
C GLY A 600 18.37 -21.15 19.78
N GLY A 601 19.01 -20.34 18.95
CA GLY A 601 20.12 -20.72 18.06
C GLY A 601 19.77 -20.57 16.58
N GLY A 602 20.70 -20.00 15.80
CA GLY A 602 20.46 -19.61 14.41
C GLY A 602 20.55 -20.72 13.36
N THR A 603 20.90 -21.96 13.73
CA THR A 603 21.01 -23.08 12.78
C THR A 603 19.94 -24.13 13.06
N ILE A 604 19.11 -24.43 12.06
CA ILE A 604 17.98 -25.37 12.17
C ILE A 604 18.02 -26.30 10.95
N ARG A 605 17.92 -27.63 11.16
CA ARG A 605 17.87 -28.62 10.07
C ARG A 605 16.46 -28.70 9.45
N SER A 606 16.38 -29.17 8.21
CA SER A 606 15.10 -29.49 7.55
C SER A 606 14.25 -30.46 8.39
N GLY A 607 12.92 -30.32 8.31
CA GLY A 607 11.96 -31.14 9.03
C GLY A 607 11.79 -30.81 10.52
N VAL A 608 12.48 -29.79 11.04
CA VAL A 608 12.37 -29.36 12.44
C VAL A 608 11.28 -28.28 12.59
N GLU A 609 10.41 -28.47 13.58
CA GLU A 609 9.50 -27.43 14.08
C GLU A 609 10.08 -26.75 15.33
N ARG A 610 9.90 -25.43 15.47
CA ARG A 610 10.24 -24.65 16.67
C ARG A 610 9.19 -23.60 16.99
N VAL A 611 9.02 -23.30 18.27
CA VAL A 611 8.25 -22.14 18.73
C VAL A 611 9.16 -20.91 18.75
N VAL A 612 8.81 -19.92 17.94
CA VAL A 612 9.33 -18.56 17.95
C VAL A 612 8.78 -17.83 19.17
N ARG A 613 9.61 -17.13 19.94
CA ARG A 613 9.13 -16.19 20.98
C ARG A 613 9.43 -14.75 20.58
N VAL A 614 8.51 -13.84 20.86
CA VAL A 614 8.68 -12.40 20.63
C VAL A 614 8.59 -11.66 21.96
N THR A 615 9.64 -10.92 22.30
CA THR A 615 9.70 -10.06 23.48
C THR A 615 9.66 -8.59 23.04
N ALA A 616 8.72 -7.83 23.59
CA ALA A 616 8.64 -6.38 23.46
C ALA A 616 9.47 -5.71 24.55
N ARG A 617 10.28 -4.70 24.18
CA ARG A 617 11.10 -3.88 25.08
C ARG A 617 10.58 -2.43 25.08
N TYR A 618 10.27 -1.90 26.26
CA TYR A 618 9.69 -0.56 26.44
C TYR A 618 10.70 0.44 27.01
N ALA A 619 10.43 1.74 26.83
CA ALA A 619 11.34 2.84 27.19
C ALA A 619 11.57 3.04 28.71
N ASP A 620 10.79 2.36 29.57
CA ASP A 620 11.03 2.25 31.01
C ASP A 620 11.99 1.10 31.39
N GLY A 621 12.49 0.36 30.39
CA GLY A 621 13.33 -0.82 30.56
C GLY A 621 12.56 -2.12 30.80
N THR A 622 11.22 -2.11 30.80
CA THR A 622 10.43 -3.32 30.98
C THR A 622 10.40 -4.20 29.73
N GLU A 623 10.22 -5.51 29.94
CA GLU A 623 10.11 -6.52 28.90
C GLU A 623 8.78 -7.29 29.02
N ARG A 624 8.14 -7.61 27.90
CA ARG A 624 6.90 -8.40 27.85
C ARG A 624 6.92 -9.43 26.73
N GLU A 625 6.46 -10.64 27.01
CA GLU A 625 6.19 -11.68 26.01
C GLU A 625 4.92 -11.34 25.21
N VAL A 626 5.02 -11.22 23.88
CA VAL A 626 3.94 -10.74 22.99
C VAL A 626 3.71 -11.62 21.75
N THR A 627 4.24 -12.84 21.71
CA THR A 627 4.09 -13.83 20.61
C THR A 627 2.62 -14.06 20.24
N HIS A 628 1.74 -14.10 21.24
CA HIS A 628 0.29 -14.24 21.06
C HIS A 628 -0.34 -13.03 20.35
N LEU A 629 0.22 -11.82 20.49
CA LEU A 629 -0.23 -10.58 19.82
C LEU A 629 0.58 -10.24 18.54
N ALA A 630 1.72 -10.88 18.30
CA ALA A 630 2.57 -10.62 17.14
C ALA A 630 2.01 -11.25 15.85
N GLU A 631 2.11 -10.53 14.73
CA GLU A 631 1.99 -11.09 13.38
C GLU A 631 3.35 -11.68 12.95
N PHE A 632 3.36 -12.77 12.18
CA PHE A 632 4.58 -13.42 11.68
C PHE A 632 4.59 -13.53 10.16
N ASP A 633 5.78 -13.42 9.57
CA ASP A 633 6.04 -13.56 8.14
C ASP A 633 7.46 -14.10 7.91
N THR A 634 7.80 -14.46 6.67
CA THR A 634 9.15 -14.96 6.33
C THR A 634 9.61 -14.55 4.94
N SER A 635 10.91 -14.30 4.80
CA SER A 635 11.56 -13.89 3.55
C SER A 635 11.62 -15.01 2.50
N ASP A 636 11.49 -16.28 2.90
CA ASP A 636 11.71 -17.43 2.03
C ASP A 636 10.77 -18.58 2.42
N ARG A 637 9.65 -18.67 1.70
CA ARG A 637 8.57 -19.65 1.92
C ARG A 637 8.86 -21.04 1.36
N GLU A 638 9.92 -21.17 0.55
CA GLU A 638 10.41 -22.47 0.05
C GLU A 638 11.42 -23.08 1.03
N LEU A 639 12.12 -22.25 1.81
CA LEU A 639 13.02 -22.69 2.88
C LEU A 639 12.28 -22.95 4.20
N MET A 640 11.39 -22.05 4.63
CA MET A 640 10.68 -22.16 5.91
C MET A 640 9.28 -21.54 5.89
N THR A 641 8.43 -21.90 6.85
CA THR A 641 7.11 -21.28 7.05
C THR A 641 6.88 -21.02 8.54
N VAL A 642 6.17 -19.94 8.87
CA VAL A 642 5.79 -19.60 10.24
C VAL A 642 4.29 -19.35 10.32
N ASP A 643 3.62 -19.91 11.33
CA ASP A 643 2.18 -19.74 11.53
C ASP A 643 1.84 -18.56 12.46
N GLY A 644 0.55 -18.19 12.52
CA GLY A 644 0.07 -17.08 13.35
C GLY A 644 0.18 -17.30 14.88
N ARG A 645 0.68 -18.47 15.32
CA ARG A 645 0.99 -18.78 16.73
C ARG A 645 2.50 -18.74 17.01
N GLY A 646 3.31 -18.40 16.01
CA GLY A 646 4.77 -18.42 16.10
C GLY A 646 5.37 -19.82 15.95
N ILE A 647 4.69 -20.78 15.33
CA ILE A 647 5.30 -22.09 15.03
C ILE A 647 6.04 -22.00 13.70
N LEU A 648 7.38 -22.01 13.76
CA LEU A 648 8.28 -22.11 12.63
C LEU A 648 8.45 -23.58 12.21
N ARG A 649 8.40 -23.85 10.90
CA ARG A 649 8.68 -25.14 10.27
C ARG A 649 9.69 -24.95 9.15
N VAL A 650 10.81 -25.68 9.20
CA VAL A 650 11.81 -25.67 8.11
C VAL A 650 11.49 -26.81 7.14
N VAL A 651 11.41 -26.49 5.84
CA VAL A 651 10.96 -27.42 4.78
C VAL A 651 11.97 -27.58 3.65
N GLY A 652 12.80 -26.57 3.39
CA GLY A 652 13.92 -26.64 2.43
C GLY A 652 15.26 -27.00 3.11
N SER A 653 16.35 -26.97 2.33
CA SER A 653 17.71 -27.17 2.81
C SER A 653 18.72 -26.28 2.07
N GLY A 654 19.90 -26.06 2.63
CA GLY A 654 21.02 -25.39 1.95
C GLY A 654 20.86 -23.89 1.68
N GLY A 655 20.41 -23.11 2.66
CA GLY A 655 20.29 -21.65 2.53
C GLY A 655 20.09 -20.89 3.85
N GLU A 656 19.98 -19.56 3.77
CA GLU A 656 19.64 -18.69 4.91
C GLU A 656 18.36 -17.90 4.62
N GLY A 657 17.55 -17.63 5.65
CA GLY A 657 16.34 -16.80 5.54
C GLY A 657 15.96 -16.15 6.88
N VAL A 658 14.86 -15.38 6.89
CA VAL A 658 14.42 -14.57 8.02
C VAL A 658 13.00 -14.93 8.47
N VAL A 659 12.81 -15.00 9.78
CA VAL A 659 11.50 -14.87 10.43
C VAL A 659 11.33 -13.42 10.84
N VAL A 660 10.25 -12.80 10.37
CA VAL A 660 9.85 -11.42 10.69
C VAL A 660 8.69 -11.49 11.68
N ALA A 661 8.70 -10.66 12.72
CA ALA A 661 7.56 -10.47 13.61
C ALA A 661 7.18 -8.99 13.73
N ARG A 662 5.88 -8.69 13.74
CA ARG A 662 5.35 -7.31 13.84
C ARG A 662 4.47 -7.17 15.07
N PHE A 663 4.69 -6.12 15.86
CA PHE A 663 3.90 -5.77 17.04
C PHE A 663 4.04 -4.27 17.33
N GLY A 664 2.93 -3.59 17.68
CA GLY A 664 2.94 -2.18 18.10
C GLY A 664 3.59 -1.20 17.12
N GLY A 665 3.51 -1.44 15.81
CA GLY A 665 4.17 -0.62 14.78
C GLY A 665 5.70 -0.80 14.68
N LYS A 666 6.28 -1.76 15.40
CA LYS A 666 7.69 -2.17 15.31
C LYS A 666 7.81 -3.50 14.56
N VAL A 667 8.99 -3.72 13.99
CA VAL A 667 9.37 -4.96 13.30
C VAL A 667 10.61 -5.55 13.97
N GLY A 668 10.53 -6.80 14.39
CA GLY A 668 11.65 -7.62 14.83
C GLY A 668 12.01 -8.65 13.75
N VAL A 669 13.27 -9.10 13.75
CA VAL A 669 13.74 -10.17 12.85
C VAL A 669 14.61 -11.18 13.60
N ALA A 670 14.60 -12.43 13.13
CA ALA A 670 15.61 -13.42 13.46
C ALA A 670 16.01 -14.22 12.22
N ARG A 671 17.30 -14.52 12.09
CA ARG A 671 17.87 -15.26 10.97
C ARG A 671 17.92 -16.75 11.27
N VAL A 672 17.66 -17.55 10.24
CA VAL A 672 17.73 -19.02 10.27
C VAL A 672 18.61 -19.49 9.13
N THR A 673 19.78 -20.03 9.49
CA THR A 673 20.65 -20.82 8.62
C THR A 673 20.12 -22.25 8.58
N VAL A 674 19.91 -22.79 7.38
CA VAL A 674 19.52 -24.19 7.16
C VAL A 674 20.62 -24.85 6.33
N PRO A 675 21.43 -25.75 6.90
CA PRO A 675 22.48 -26.42 6.15
C PRO A 675 21.89 -27.35 5.08
N ALA A 676 22.69 -27.70 4.08
CA ALA A 676 22.38 -28.76 3.13
C ALA A 676 22.30 -30.13 3.83
N GLU A 677 21.61 -31.08 3.22
CA GLU A 677 21.48 -32.45 3.73
C GLU A 677 22.74 -33.30 3.49
N VAL A 678 23.65 -32.85 2.62
CA VAL A 678 24.91 -33.52 2.30
C VAL A 678 26.00 -33.07 3.26
N GLU A 679 26.53 -34.00 4.06
CA GLU A 679 27.64 -33.75 4.97
C GLU A 679 28.98 -33.79 4.21
N VAL A 680 29.65 -32.64 4.12
CA VAL A 680 30.92 -32.47 3.40
C VAL A 680 32.08 -32.50 4.41
N ALA A 681 33.09 -33.33 4.15
CA ALA A 681 34.26 -33.49 5.01
C ALA A 681 35.09 -32.20 5.13
N GLU A 682 35.55 -31.86 6.34
CA GLU A 682 36.26 -30.62 6.66
C GLU A 682 37.58 -30.46 5.88
N GLU A 683 38.25 -31.56 5.56
CA GLU A 683 39.45 -31.59 4.74
C GLU A 683 39.21 -31.05 3.32
N ARG A 684 37.98 -31.18 2.79
CA ARG A 684 37.59 -30.60 1.50
C ARG A 684 37.44 -29.08 1.54
N TYR A 685 37.11 -28.51 2.70
CA TYR A 685 37.08 -27.05 2.91
C TYR A 685 38.47 -26.49 3.18
N ALA A 686 39.28 -27.19 3.99
CA ALA A 686 40.64 -26.78 4.30
C ALA A 686 41.59 -26.81 3.08
N GLY A 687 41.27 -27.59 2.05
CA GLY A 687 42.01 -27.67 0.80
C GLY A 687 41.56 -26.71 -0.32
N LEU A 688 40.62 -25.78 -0.08
CA LEU A 688 40.18 -24.83 -1.11
C LEU A 688 41.22 -23.69 -1.28
N PRO A 689 41.76 -23.46 -2.49
CA PRO A 689 42.71 -22.37 -2.73
C PRO A 689 42.01 -21.00 -2.80
N GLU A 690 42.63 -19.99 -2.22
CA GLU A 690 42.09 -18.63 -2.09
C GLU A 690 42.98 -17.63 -2.84
N TYR A 691 42.40 -16.77 -3.68
CA TYR A 691 43.15 -15.76 -4.44
C TYR A 691 43.12 -14.40 -3.76
N ASN A 692 42.00 -14.04 -3.11
CA ASN A 692 41.89 -12.87 -2.25
C ASN A 692 40.82 -13.09 -1.14
N PHE A 693 40.55 -12.06 -0.34
CA PHE A 693 39.64 -12.15 0.82
C PHE A 693 38.18 -12.49 0.47
N ILE A 694 37.75 -12.28 -0.79
CA ILE A 694 36.42 -12.70 -1.26
C ILE A 694 36.29 -14.21 -1.11
N ASP A 695 37.31 -14.95 -1.52
CA ASP A 695 37.33 -16.41 -1.50
C ASP A 695 37.32 -16.91 -0.04
N THR A 696 38.16 -16.33 0.84
CA THR A 696 38.19 -16.66 2.28
C THR A 696 36.84 -16.49 2.98
N LEU A 697 36.10 -15.42 2.66
CA LEU A 697 34.79 -15.15 3.26
C LEU A 697 33.68 -15.97 2.60
N ALA A 698 33.80 -16.30 1.33
CA ALA A 698 32.87 -17.18 0.62
C ALA A 698 33.02 -18.64 1.04
N HIS A 699 34.24 -19.20 1.11
CA HIS A 699 34.49 -20.55 1.62
C HIS A 699 33.97 -20.74 3.05
N ARG A 700 34.17 -19.72 3.92
CA ARG A 700 33.60 -19.69 5.28
C ARG A 700 32.06 -19.70 5.29
N HIS A 701 31.41 -19.12 4.28
CA HIS A 701 29.96 -19.16 4.12
C HIS A 701 29.47 -20.50 3.53
N PHE A 702 30.14 -21.02 2.49
CA PHE A 702 29.84 -22.34 1.91
C PHE A 702 29.96 -23.47 2.95
N ARG A 703 30.98 -23.42 3.82
CA ARG A 703 31.14 -24.33 4.96
C ARG A 703 30.00 -24.24 5.99
N ARG A 704 29.41 -23.06 6.23
CA ARG A 704 28.20 -22.92 7.08
C ARG A 704 26.95 -23.54 6.43
N LEU A 705 26.92 -23.64 5.10
CA LEU A 705 25.77 -24.14 4.34
C LEU A 705 25.91 -25.59 3.86
N GLY A 706 27.08 -26.22 3.96
CA GLY A 706 27.34 -27.54 3.38
C GLY A 706 27.48 -27.55 1.85
N LEU A 707 27.77 -26.39 1.25
CA LEU A 707 28.01 -26.24 -0.18
C LEU A 707 29.50 -26.39 -0.50
N LEU A 708 29.85 -26.89 -1.68
CA LEU A 708 31.19 -26.77 -2.27
C LEU A 708 31.14 -25.85 -3.50
N PRO A 709 32.19 -25.04 -3.76
CA PRO A 709 32.30 -24.31 -5.01
C PRO A 709 32.41 -25.28 -6.19
N SER A 710 31.93 -24.86 -7.36
CA SER A 710 32.19 -25.56 -8.63
C SER A 710 33.67 -25.50 -9.02
N GLU A 711 34.04 -26.24 -10.06
CA GLU A 711 35.35 -26.12 -10.69
C GLU A 711 35.58 -24.73 -11.31
N LEU A 712 36.85 -24.38 -11.55
CA LEU A 712 37.20 -23.19 -12.34
C LEU A 712 36.67 -23.30 -13.77
N ALA A 713 36.25 -22.15 -14.29
CA ALA A 713 35.95 -21.95 -15.70
C ALA A 713 37.21 -22.11 -16.56
N THR A 714 37.08 -22.48 -17.84
CA THR A 714 38.23 -22.53 -18.77
C THR A 714 38.79 -21.13 -19.07
N ASP A 715 39.98 -21.04 -19.67
CA ASP A 715 40.54 -19.74 -20.06
C ASP A 715 39.66 -19.07 -21.14
N ALA A 716 39.04 -19.84 -22.03
CA ALA A 716 38.05 -19.35 -22.98
C ALA A 716 36.74 -18.86 -22.33
N GLU A 717 36.17 -19.62 -21.37
CA GLU A 717 34.97 -19.20 -20.63
C GLU A 717 35.23 -17.86 -19.91
N PHE A 718 36.39 -17.74 -19.24
CA PHE A 718 36.82 -16.53 -18.55
C PHE A 718 37.01 -15.35 -19.51
N LEU A 719 37.75 -15.55 -20.61
CA LEU A 719 38.03 -14.51 -21.60
C LEU A 719 36.74 -13.87 -22.13
N ARG A 720 35.79 -14.70 -22.54
CA ARG A 720 34.48 -14.27 -23.06
C ARG A 720 33.70 -13.52 -21.98
N ARG A 721 33.51 -14.16 -20.82
CA ARG A 721 32.68 -13.65 -19.72
C ARG A 721 33.21 -12.33 -19.15
N ALA A 722 34.51 -12.24 -18.85
CA ALA A 722 35.13 -11.04 -18.27
C ALA A 722 35.06 -9.84 -19.21
N THR A 723 35.26 -10.06 -20.51
CA THR A 723 35.21 -8.98 -21.52
C THR A 723 33.78 -8.45 -21.70
N LEU A 724 32.80 -9.35 -21.81
CA LEU A 724 31.38 -8.98 -21.91
C LEU A 724 30.86 -8.31 -20.62
N ASP A 725 31.25 -8.81 -19.45
CA ASP A 725 30.84 -8.23 -18.16
C ASP A 725 31.41 -6.84 -17.92
N THR A 726 32.67 -6.60 -18.32
CA THR A 726 33.40 -5.36 -18.02
C THR A 726 33.16 -4.26 -19.06
N LEU A 727 33.02 -4.64 -20.35
CA LEU A 727 33.00 -3.72 -21.49
C LEU A 727 31.75 -3.83 -22.38
N GLY A 728 30.95 -4.89 -22.27
CA GLY A 728 29.80 -5.11 -23.14
C GLY A 728 30.15 -5.39 -24.61
N VAL A 729 31.37 -5.85 -24.91
CA VAL A 729 31.86 -6.17 -26.27
C VAL A 729 32.47 -7.57 -26.31
N LEU A 730 32.58 -8.15 -27.51
CA LEU A 730 33.27 -9.43 -27.70
C LEU A 730 34.81 -9.24 -27.83
N PRO A 731 35.62 -10.17 -27.29
CA PRO A 731 37.03 -10.31 -27.68
C PRO A 731 37.17 -10.48 -29.19
N THR A 732 38.11 -9.78 -29.81
CA THR A 732 38.43 -9.99 -31.23
C THR A 732 39.14 -11.34 -31.46
N PRO A 733 39.07 -11.94 -32.66
CA PRO A 733 39.77 -13.20 -32.95
C PRO A 733 41.28 -13.17 -32.68
N ASP A 734 41.93 -12.03 -32.93
CA ASP A 734 43.36 -11.84 -32.65
C ASP A 734 43.64 -11.74 -31.14
N GLU A 735 42.75 -11.11 -30.37
CA GLU A 735 42.82 -11.11 -28.90
C GLU A 735 42.61 -12.50 -28.32
N ALA A 736 41.66 -13.27 -28.86
CA ALA A 736 41.42 -14.66 -28.44
C ALA A 736 42.65 -15.54 -28.71
N ARG A 737 43.28 -15.43 -29.88
CA ARG A 737 44.55 -16.12 -30.19
C ARG A 737 45.70 -15.67 -29.30
N ALA A 738 45.79 -14.37 -28.99
CA ALA A 738 46.83 -13.84 -28.12
C ALA A 738 46.67 -14.28 -26.65
N PHE A 739 45.45 -14.58 -26.20
CA PHE A 739 45.16 -15.04 -24.84
C PHE A 739 45.23 -16.57 -24.69
N LEU A 740 44.62 -17.31 -25.63
CA LEU A 740 44.54 -18.79 -25.63
C LEU A 740 45.75 -19.48 -26.28
N GLY A 741 46.65 -18.71 -26.92
CA GLY A 741 47.81 -19.26 -27.62
C GLY A 741 47.43 -20.16 -28.80
N ALA A 742 48.19 -21.25 -28.98
CA ALA A 742 47.92 -22.24 -30.01
C ALA A 742 46.93 -23.32 -29.52
N PRO A 743 46.10 -23.93 -30.40
CA PRO A 743 45.09 -24.91 -30.00
C PRO A 743 45.68 -26.06 -29.17
N GLY A 744 45.18 -26.25 -27.95
CA GLY A 744 45.62 -27.31 -27.04
C GLY A 744 47.02 -27.12 -26.43
N LEU A 745 47.57 -25.90 -26.44
CA LEU A 745 48.93 -25.59 -25.96
C LEU A 745 49.04 -24.52 -24.87
N ALA A 746 47.93 -23.92 -24.41
CA ALA A 746 47.94 -23.03 -23.25
C ALA A 746 46.59 -23.03 -22.50
N GLY A 747 46.62 -23.37 -21.21
CA GLY A 747 45.46 -23.19 -20.31
C GLY A 747 44.51 -24.37 -20.19
N ARG A 748 43.45 -24.16 -19.41
CA ARG A 748 42.45 -25.16 -18.98
C ARG A 748 41.42 -25.46 -20.09
N ASP A 749 41.89 -25.62 -21.32
CA ASP A 749 41.09 -25.66 -22.56
C ASP A 749 40.55 -27.05 -22.93
N GLY A 750 40.54 -27.99 -21.97
CA GLY A 750 40.07 -29.37 -22.15
C GLY A 750 39.28 -29.90 -20.95
N ASP A 751 38.72 -31.09 -21.11
CA ASP A 751 37.74 -31.75 -20.24
C ASP A 751 38.32 -32.31 -18.92
N GLY A 752 38.87 -31.40 -18.10
CA GLY A 752 38.99 -31.52 -16.64
C GLY A 752 40.11 -32.40 -16.08
N GLU A 753 40.54 -33.44 -16.78
CA GLU A 753 41.55 -34.37 -16.26
C GLU A 753 43.00 -33.89 -16.50
N GLY A 754 43.68 -33.48 -15.42
CA GLY A 754 45.16 -33.44 -15.37
C GLY A 754 45.87 -32.09 -15.59
N VAL A 755 45.24 -30.96 -15.29
CA VAL A 755 45.94 -29.66 -15.18
C VAL A 755 46.89 -29.69 -13.98
N GLY A 756 48.16 -29.29 -14.15
CA GLY A 756 49.13 -29.21 -13.06
C GLY A 756 49.19 -27.84 -12.37
N ASP A 757 49.76 -27.79 -11.17
CA ASP A 757 49.89 -26.55 -10.36
C ASP A 757 50.56 -25.40 -11.13
N GLU A 758 51.58 -25.71 -11.95
CA GLU A 758 52.28 -24.72 -12.79
C GLU A 758 51.39 -24.11 -13.88
N ASP A 759 50.43 -24.88 -14.42
CA ASP A 759 49.48 -24.41 -15.43
C ASP A 759 48.36 -23.55 -14.82
N GLU A 760 47.91 -23.85 -13.58
CA GLU A 760 46.89 -23.05 -12.89
C GLU A 760 47.43 -21.66 -12.49
N GLU A 761 48.65 -21.56 -11.97
CA GLU A 761 49.28 -20.25 -11.70
C GLU A 761 49.60 -19.49 -13.01
N ALA A 762 50.05 -20.18 -14.07
CA ALA A 762 50.26 -19.55 -15.37
C ALA A 762 48.93 -19.02 -15.98
N SER A 763 47.83 -19.75 -15.84
CA SER A 763 46.48 -19.29 -16.17
C SER A 763 46.09 -18.07 -15.35
N ARG A 764 46.23 -18.12 -14.02
CA ARG A 764 45.94 -17.02 -13.10
C ARG A 764 46.70 -15.74 -13.46
N MET A 765 47.99 -15.84 -13.81
CA MET A 765 48.77 -14.69 -14.29
C MET A 765 48.25 -14.12 -15.63
N ARG A 766 47.89 -14.97 -16.61
CA ARG A 766 47.25 -14.51 -17.86
C ARG A 766 45.94 -13.78 -17.59
N ARG A 767 45.09 -14.35 -16.73
CA ARG A 767 43.78 -13.77 -16.35
C ARG A 767 43.93 -12.41 -15.69
N ALA A 768 44.85 -12.26 -14.72
CA ALA A 768 45.12 -10.98 -14.06
C ALA A 768 45.63 -9.91 -15.04
N ALA A 769 46.55 -10.27 -15.94
CA ALA A 769 47.04 -9.35 -16.98
C ALA A 769 45.93 -8.92 -17.96
N TRP A 770 44.96 -9.80 -18.25
CA TRP A 770 43.78 -9.46 -19.04
C TRP A 770 42.83 -8.50 -18.31
N VAL A 771 42.63 -8.67 -16.99
CA VAL A 771 41.80 -7.75 -16.19
C VAL A 771 42.32 -6.31 -16.24
N GLU A 772 43.63 -6.09 -16.11
CA GLU A 772 44.19 -4.73 -16.25
C GLU A 772 44.01 -4.16 -17.67
N ARG A 773 44.12 -5.00 -18.71
CA ARG A 773 43.85 -4.60 -20.10
C ARG A 773 42.37 -4.23 -20.32
N LEU A 774 41.43 -4.92 -19.67
CA LEU A 774 40.01 -4.56 -19.71
C LEU A 774 39.74 -3.23 -19.00
N LEU A 775 40.25 -3.04 -17.78
CA LEU A 775 40.02 -1.81 -17.01
C LEU A 775 40.73 -0.58 -17.60
N GLY A 776 41.74 -0.78 -18.46
CA GLY A 776 42.37 0.27 -19.26
C GLY A 776 41.67 0.63 -20.58
N ARG A 777 40.64 -0.10 -21.01
CA ARG A 777 39.96 0.12 -22.31
C ARG A 777 38.90 1.23 -22.26
N PRO A 778 38.74 2.03 -23.34
CA PRO A 778 37.77 3.13 -23.37
C PRO A 778 36.32 2.64 -23.33
N GLU A 779 36.01 1.45 -23.89
CA GLU A 779 34.63 0.94 -23.97
C GLU A 779 33.98 0.69 -22.60
N TRP A 780 34.80 0.57 -21.54
CA TRP A 780 34.31 0.49 -20.16
C TRP A 780 33.43 1.70 -19.81
N ALA A 781 33.79 2.89 -20.31
CA ALA A 781 33.16 4.13 -19.91
C ALA A 781 31.72 4.20 -20.42
N ASP A 782 31.54 3.90 -21.70
CA ASP A 782 30.23 3.92 -22.36
C ASP A 782 29.31 2.80 -21.87
N TYR A 783 29.84 1.63 -21.51
CA TYR A 783 29.07 0.52 -20.94
C TYR A 783 28.58 0.79 -19.51
N TRP A 784 29.45 1.27 -18.61
CA TRP A 784 29.06 1.59 -17.23
C TRP A 784 28.26 2.89 -17.13
N ALA A 785 28.53 3.88 -18.00
CA ALA A 785 27.68 5.05 -18.14
C ALA A 785 26.27 4.66 -18.60
N ASN A 786 26.09 3.77 -19.58
CA ASN A 786 24.75 3.37 -20.04
C ASN A 786 23.94 2.70 -18.90
N ARG A 787 24.58 1.89 -18.05
CA ARG A 787 23.94 1.29 -16.85
C ARG A 787 23.46 2.34 -15.84
N TRP A 788 24.27 3.36 -15.55
CA TRP A 788 23.84 4.47 -14.69
C TRP A 788 22.83 5.39 -15.37
N ALA A 789 22.91 5.51 -16.69
CA ALA A 789 21.98 6.29 -17.50
C ALA A 789 20.59 5.64 -17.56
N ASP A 790 20.44 4.34 -17.33
CA ASP A 790 19.11 3.72 -17.15
C ASP A 790 18.46 4.13 -15.81
N LEU A 791 19.26 4.38 -14.76
CA LEU A 791 18.79 4.83 -13.45
C LEU A 791 18.55 6.35 -13.37
N LEU A 792 19.24 7.13 -14.22
CA LEU A 792 19.30 8.60 -14.12
C LEU A 792 18.72 9.36 -15.32
N ARG A 793 18.62 8.78 -16.53
CA ARG A 793 18.01 9.48 -17.69
C ARG A 793 16.50 9.59 -17.50
N PRO A 794 15.92 10.81 -17.47
CA PRO A 794 14.47 10.99 -17.43
C PRO A 794 13.83 10.87 -18.82
N ASN A 795 12.52 11.07 -18.88
CA ASN A 795 11.78 11.11 -20.14
C ASN A 795 12.13 12.38 -20.96
N PRO A 796 12.65 12.27 -22.20
CA PRO A 796 13.00 13.42 -23.04
C PRO A 796 11.81 14.30 -23.46
N ASP A 797 10.57 13.82 -23.40
CA ASP A 797 9.37 14.67 -23.61
C ASP A 797 9.03 15.50 -22.37
N ARG A 798 9.28 14.94 -21.16
CA ARG A 798 9.05 15.63 -19.88
C ARG A 798 10.06 16.74 -19.66
N VAL A 799 11.37 16.47 -19.82
CA VAL A 799 12.43 17.45 -19.53
C VAL A 799 13.02 18.16 -20.75
N GLY A 800 12.82 17.64 -21.96
CA GLY A 800 13.40 18.15 -23.20
C GLY A 800 14.67 17.41 -23.65
N VAL A 801 14.74 17.09 -24.95
CA VAL A 801 15.81 16.32 -25.60
C VAL A 801 17.22 16.82 -25.28
N LYS A 802 17.45 18.15 -25.32
CA LYS A 802 18.77 18.74 -25.04
C LYS A 802 19.26 18.42 -23.62
N SER A 803 18.37 18.41 -22.64
CA SER A 803 18.72 18.09 -21.25
C SER A 803 19.12 16.63 -21.09
N VAL A 804 18.37 15.68 -21.69
CA VAL A 804 18.73 14.25 -21.64
C VAL A 804 20.09 14.01 -22.32
N TYR A 805 20.35 14.63 -23.47
CA TYR A 805 21.64 14.54 -24.15
C TYR A 805 22.80 15.05 -23.27
N LEU A 806 22.66 16.22 -22.64
CA LEU A 806 23.72 16.77 -21.78
C LEU A 806 24.00 15.92 -20.53
N LEU A 807 22.98 15.28 -19.96
CA LEU A 807 23.15 14.33 -18.86
C LEU A 807 23.88 13.06 -19.33
N ASP A 808 23.48 12.48 -20.47
CA ASP A 808 24.12 11.29 -21.05
C ASP A 808 25.60 11.54 -21.39
N GLN A 809 25.95 12.72 -21.92
CA GLN A 809 27.34 13.10 -22.17
C GLN A 809 28.15 13.31 -20.88
N TRP A 810 27.59 13.93 -19.83
CA TRP A 810 28.28 14.05 -18.53
C TRP A 810 28.51 12.66 -17.89
N LEU A 811 27.53 11.76 -17.96
CA LEU A 811 27.69 10.37 -17.47
C LEU A 811 28.85 9.67 -18.19
N ARG A 812 28.92 9.75 -19.52
CA ARG A 812 30.00 9.14 -20.31
C ARG A 812 31.37 9.74 -20.00
N GLU A 813 31.46 11.05 -19.75
CA GLU A 813 32.72 11.68 -19.36
C GLU A 813 33.15 11.30 -17.93
N ALA A 814 32.24 11.26 -16.97
CA ALA A 814 32.55 10.86 -15.59
C ALA A 814 33.15 9.44 -15.51
N PHE A 815 32.65 8.48 -16.30
CA PHE A 815 33.26 7.15 -16.40
C PHE A 815 34.52 7.12 -17.28
N ARG A 816 34.70 8.06 -18.22
CA ARG A 816 35.93 8.20 -19.02
C ARG A 816 37.10 8.72 -18.20
N GLU A 817 36.85 9.70 -17.34
CA GLU A 817 37.81 10.25 -16.37
C GLU A 817 38.02 9.35 -15.14
N ASN A 818 37.20 8.30 -14.98
CA ASN A 818 37.17 7.43 -13.78
C ASN A 818 36.91 8.22 -12.48
N LEU A 819 35.88 9.07 -12.50
CA LEU A 819 35.40 9.81 -11.34
C LEU A 819 34.98 8.81 -10.24
N SER A 820 35.56 8.95 -9.04
CA SER A 820 35.24 8.11 -7.88
C SER A 820 33.78 8.25 -7.47
N TYR A 821 33.18 7.21 -6.89
CA TYR A 821 31.73 7.19 -6.66
C TYR A 821 31.25 8.27 -5.66
N ASP A 822 32.06 8.63 -4.66
CA ASP A 822 31.78 9.76 -3.77
C ASP A 822 31.68 11.09 -4.54
N ARG A 823 32.58 11.32 -5.51
CA ARG A 823 32.63 12.51 -6.35
C ARG A 823 31.50 12.53 -7.37
N PHE A 824 31.21 11.40 -7.99
CA PHE A 824 30.09 11.21 -8.91
C PHE A 824 28.75 11.52 -8.24
N VAL A 825 28.52 11.00 -7.04
CA VAL A 825 27.29 11.26 -6.28
C VAL A 825 27.25 12.69 -5.76
N ARG A 826 28.39 13.26 -5.32
CA ARG A 826 28.47 14.67 -4.91
C ARG A 826 28.09 15.63 -6.03
N GLU A 827 28.55 15.39 -7.25
CA GLU A 827 28.21 16.22 -8.42
C GLU A 827 26.73 16.08 -8.85
N ILE A 828 26.02 15.03 -8.41
CA ILE A 828 24.56 14.89 -8.53
C ILE A 828 23.84 15.59 -7.37
N LEU A 829 24.22 15.31 -6.12
CA LEU A 829 23.51 15.81 -4.93
C LEU A 829 23.69 17.31 -4.69
N GLU A 830 24.89 17.85 -4.93
CA GLU A 830 25.18 19.28 -4.78
C GLU A 830 24.88 20.11 -6.05
N ALA A 831 24.39 19.48 -7.13
CA ALA A 831 24.27 20.11 -8.45
C ALA A 831 23.54 21.48 -8.42
N GLU A 832 24.11 22.45 -9.11
CA GLU A 832 23.57 23.80 -9.35
C GLU A 832 23.93 24.24 -10.77
N GLY A 833 23.21 25.22 -11.32
CA GLY A 833 23.40 25.70 -12.70
C GLY A 833 22.14 25.57 -13.54
N THR A 834 22.26 25.16 -14.80
CA THR A 834 21.18 25.19 -15.80
C THR A 834 21.08 23.90 -16.61
N ASN A 835 19.85 23.43 -16.83
CA ASN A 835 19.53 22.19 -17.56
C ASN A 835 19.99 22.15 -19.04
N HIS A 836 20.58 23.24 -19.54
CA HIS A 836 21.03 23.45 -20.92
C HIS A 836 22.53 23.70 -21.05
N ARG A 837 23.29 23.51 -19.96
CA ARG A 837 24.75 23.60 -19.88
C ARG A 837 25.31 22.52 -18.95
N ASP A 838 24.67 22.32 -17.80
CA ASP A 838 25.21 21.56 -16.68
C ASP A 838 24.39 20.26 -16.56
N GLY A 839 25.04 19.10 -16.73
CA GLY A 839 24.36 17.80 -16.90
C GLY A 839 23.55 17.33 -15.67
N PRO A 840 24.15 17.24 -14.48
CA PRO A 840 23.48 16.67 -13.30
C PRO A 840 22.19 17.38 -12.85
N VAL A 841 22.03 18.70 -13.10
CA VAL A 841 20.80 19.42 -12.68
C VAL A 841 19.54 18.93 -13.40
N VAL A 842 19.68 18.13 -14.45
CA VAL A 842 18.57 17.52 -15.19
C VAL A 842 17.77 16.52 -14.35
N VAL A 843 18.37 15.91 -13.32
CA VAL A 843 17.66 15.05 -12.35
C VAL A 843 16.57 15.85 -11.61
N TYR A 844 16.91 17.05 -11.12
CA TYR A 844 15.98 17.98 -10.44
C TYR A 844 14.97 18.66 -11.38
N ARG A 845 15.17 18.54 -12.70
CA ARG A 845 14.20 18.98 -13.70
C ARG A 845 13.08 17.96 -13.89
N ASP A 846 13.38 16.67 -13.76
CA ASP A 846 12.42 15.57 -13.73
C ASP A 846 11.72 15.45 -12.37
N ARG A 847 12.49 15.20 -11.30
CA ARG A 847 12.01 15.11 -9.92
C ARG A 847 12.02 16.51 -9.32
N ARG A 848 10.85 17.11 -9.18
CA ARG A 848 10.64 18.54 -8.90
C ARG A 848 10.28 18.81 -7.45
N GLU A 849 9.74 17.82 -6.73
CA GLU A 849 9.30 17.99 -5.35
C GLU A 849 10.22 17.25 -4.36
N PRO A 850 10.44 17.76 -3.13
CA PRO A 850 11.38 17.17 -2.17
C PRO A 850 11.11 15.69 -1.83
N VAL A 851 9.83 15.28 -1.86
CA VAL A 851 9.41 13.88 -1.62
C VAL A 851 9.72 12.94 -2.80
N GLU A 852 9.79 13.44 -4.04
CA GLU A 852 10.23 12.67 -5.20
C GLU A 852 11.75 12.43 -5.12
N LEU A 853 12.50 13.46 -4.71
CA LEU A 853 13.95 13.42 -4.54
C LEU A 853 14.36 12.51 -3.37
N ALA A 854 13.65 12.56 -2.24
CA ALA A 854 13.85 11.65 -1.12
C ALA A 854 13.64 10.17 -1.52
N THR A 855 12.57 9.89 -2.27
CA THR A 855 12.29 8.54 -2.77
C THR A 855 13.41 8.05 -3.69
N MET A 856 13.78 8.86 -4.69
CA MET A 856 14.82 8.52 -5.67
C MET A 856 16.20 8.35 -5.03
N PHE A 857 16.66 9.31 -4.23
CA PHE A 857 18.01 9.26 -3.66
C PHE A 857 18.14 8.29 -2.47
N GLY A 858 17.07 8.04 -1.73
CA GLY A 858 17.03 6.95 -0.74
C GLY A 858 17.26 5.59 -1.40
N GLN A 859 16.51 5.30 -2.47
CA GLN A 859 16.69 4.07 -3.24
C GLN A 859 18.06 4.01 -3.95
N LEU A 860 18.49 5.09 -4.63
CA LEU A 860 19.74 5.10 -5.39
C LEU A 860 21.00 5.05 -4.50
N PHE A 861 21.11 5.91 -3.49
CA PHE A 861 22.37 6.11 -2.76
C PHE A 861 22.41 5.48 -1.36
N LEU A 862 21.26 5.18 -0.76
CA LEU A 862 21.20 4.39 0.49
C LEU A 862 20.78 2.94 0.25
N GLY A 863 20.13 2.62 -0.88
CA GLY A 863 19.48 1.32 -1.09
C GLY A 863 18.21 1.14 -0.24
N VAL A 864 17.62 2.25 0.24
CA VAL A 864 16.49 2.21 1.19
C VAL A 864 15.21 2.69 0.51
N ARG A 865 14.25 1.77 0.35
CA ARG A 865 12.96 1.99 -0.31
C ARG A 865 11.92 2.61 0.63
N MET A 866 12.11 3.89 0.97
CA MET A 866 11.21 4.61 1.89
C MET A 866 9.84 5.00 1.28
N GLU A 867 9.47 4.59 0.06
CA GLU A 867 8.25 5.11 -0.59
C GLU A 867 6.96 4.80 0.18
N CYS A 868 6.82 3.61 0.79
CA CYS A 868 5.64 3.32 1.62
C CYS A 868 5.54 4.27 2.83
N ALA A 869 6.69 4.67 3.40
CA ALA A 869 6.79 5.59 4.52
C ALA A 869 6.16 6.97 4.23
N ARG A 870 6.07 7.36 2.94
CA ARG A 870 5.38 8.59 2.50
C ARG A 870 3.93 8.65 2.95
N CYS A 871 3.21 7.53 3.01
CA CYS A 871 1.77 7.51 3.27
C CYS A 871 1.38 6.94 4.64
N HIS A 872 2.11 5.93 5.12
CA HIS A 872 1.93 5.26 6.42
C HIS A 872 3.29 4.67 6.86
N HIS A 873 3.42 4.16 8.08
CA HIS A 873 4.69 3.51 8.48
C HIS A 873 5.03 2.30 7.58
N HIS A 874 6.31 2.05 7.31
CA HIS A 874 6.71 1.00 6.37
C HIS A 874 6.33 -0.40 6.90
N PRO A 875 5.61 -1.24 6.14
CA PRO A 875 4.98 -2.47 6.67
C PRO A 875 5.96 -3.54 7.14
N SER A 876 7.16 -3.59 6.58
CA SER A 876 8.19 -4.59 6.92
C SER A 876 9.47 -3.99 7.50
N GLU A 877 9.52 -2.68 7.75
CA GLU A 877 10.76 -1.99 8.18
C GLU A 877 10.50 -0.94 9.24
N LYS A 878 11.57 -0.46 9.87
CA LYS A 878 11.52 0.53 10.97
C LYS A 878 11.17 1.96 10.55
N TRP A 879 11.07 2.27 9.26
CA TRP A 879 10.90 3.63 8.75
C TRP A 879 9.50 4.19 9.03
N SER A 880 9.43 5.23 9.85
CA SER A 880 8.21 5.99 10.12
C SER A 880 7.91 6.99 9.00
N GLN A 881 6.70 7.54 9.02
CA GLN A 881 6.34 8.65 8.12
C GLN A 881 7.18 9.91 8.44
N GLU A 882 7.50 10.11 9.71
CA GLU A 882 8.36 11.22 10.13
C GLU A 882 9.78 11.11 9.55
N ASP A 883 10.41 9.93 9.58
CA ASP A 883 11.75 9.73 9.00
C ASP A 883 11.79 10.08 7.50
N PHE A 884 10.74 9.71 6.75
CA PHE A 884 10.62 10.04 5.33
C PHE A 884 10.52 11.56 5.09
N TYR A 885 9.68 12.26 5.85
CA TYR A 885 9.49 13.71 5.68
C TYR A 885 10.65 14.53 6.27
N GLN A 886 11.38 14.03 7.27
CA GLN A 886 12.67 14.59 7.74
C GLN A 886 13.77 14.43 6.68
N PHE A 887 13.85 13.28 6.00
CA PHE A 887 14.78 13.11 4.87
C PHE A 887 14.38 13.97 3.65
N ALA A 888 13.09 14.11 3.36
CA ALA A 888 12.60 15.03 2.32
C ALA A 888 12.89 16.51 2.63
N ALA A 889 12.96 16.90 3.91
CA ALA A 889 13.31 18.28 4.28
C ALA A 889 14.71 18.70 3.81
N VAL A 890 15.65 17.76 3.63
CA VAL A 890 16.99 18.00 3.06
C VAL A 890 16.93 18.66 1.68
N PHE A 891 15.96 18.27 0.84
CA PHE A 891 15.80 18.81 -0.51
C PHE A 891 14.90 20.06 -0.58
N GLY A 892 14.35 20.51 0.56
CA GLY A 892 13.44 21.65 0.60
C GLY A 892 14.10 22.98 0.19
N GLY A 893 15.40 23.17 0.47
CA GLY A 893 16.13 24.41 0.19
C GLY A 893 16.49 24.66 -1.29
N LEU A 894 16.05 23.81 -2.22
CA LEU A 894 16.39 23.93 -3.64
C LEU A 894 15.48 24.94 -4.35
N GLN A 895 16.06 26.06 -4.79
CA GLN A 895 15.36 27.08 -5.57
C GLN A 895 15.45 26.80 -7.08
N ARG A 896 14.37 27.12 -7.79
CA ARG A 896 14.18 26.82 -9.21
C ARG A 896 13.57 28.03 -9.93
N LYS A 897 14.19 28.48 -11.02
CA LYS A 897 13.78 29.67 -11.78
C LYS A 897 13.90 29.44 -13.28
N GLY A 898 12.83 29.64 -14.04
CA GLY A 898 12.87 29.58 -15.50
C GLY A 898 11.50 29.30 -16.12
N ALA A 899 11.50 28.67 -17.30
CA ALA A 899 10.30 28.45 -18.10
C ALA A 899 9.39 27.30 -17.60
N GLY A 900 9.81 26.52 -16.61
CA GLY A 900 9.07 25.36 -16.12
C GLY A 900 9.18 24.12 -17.03
N LEU A 901 8.24 23.19 -16.83
CA LEU A 901 7.92 22.12 -17.77
C LEU A 901 6.64 22.46 -18.53
N SER A 902 6.57 22.09 -19.80
CA SER A 902 5.36 22.19 -20.62
C SER A 902 5.26 20.97 -21.52
N PRO A 903 4.88 19.79 -20.97
CA PRO A 903 4.69 18.58 -21.77
C PRO A 903 3.65 18.83 -22.89
N PRO A 904 3.84 18.24 -24.09
CA PRO A 904 4.84 17.23 -24.42
C PRO A 904 6.19 17.76 -24.94
N ILE A 905 6.47 19.08 -24.92
CA ILE A 905 7.72 19.66 -25.47
C ILE A 905 8.32 20.71 -24.51
N SER A 906 8.94 20.25 -23.43
CA SER A 906 9.63 21.11 -22.45
C SER A 906 10.99 21.65 -22.94
N ALA A 907 10.99 22.56 -23.92
CA ALA A 907 12.20 23.12 -24.53
C ALA A 907 12.83 24.34 -23.80
N GLY A 908 12.25 24.79 -22.69
CA GLY A 908 12.70 25.99 -21.97
C GLY A 908 13.83 25.73 -20.95
N THR A 909 14.69 26.74 -20.73
CA THR A 909 15.75 26.70 -19.70
C THR A 909 15.17 26.92 -18.30
N GLU A 910 15.67 26.17 -17.32
CA GLU A 910 15.54 26.42 -15.88
C GLU A 910 16.92 26.45 -15.21
N THR A 911 17.06 27.35 -14.24
CA THR A 911 18.20 27.48 -13.32
C THR A 911 17.85 26.89 -11.96
N PHE A 912 18.77 26.14 -11.38
CA PHE A 912 18.70 25.49 -10.08
C PHE A 912 19.83 26.01 -9.19
N ALA A 913 19.53 26.38 -7.95
CA ALA A 913 20.49 26.85 -6.97
C ALA A 913 19.97 26.65 -5.54
N SER A 914 20.87 26.54 -4.56
CA SER A 914 20.51 26.58 -3.14
C SER A 914 19.99 27.96 -2.76
N GLY A 915 18.88 28.03 -2.03
CA GLY A 915 18.38 29.28 -1.47
C GLY A 915 17.42 28.99 -0.32
N GLY A 916 17.78 29.45 0.88
CA GLY A 916 17.18 29.00 2.14
C GLY A 916 15.66 29.15 2.26
N ARG A 917 15.10 28.37 3.19
CA ARG A 917 13.66 28.24 3.52
C ARG A 917 12.79 27.56 2.46
N GLY A 918 13.05 26.27 2.25
CA GLY A 918 11.96 25.33 1.99
C GLY A 918 11.26 24.95 3.30
N LYS A 919 9.97 24.57 3.22
CA LYS A 919 9.25 23.96 4.34
C LYS A 919 8.58 22.66 3.88
N VAL A 920 9.14 21.54 4.31
CA VAL A 920 8.47 20.25 4.23
C VAL A 920 7.64 20.08 5.50
N THR A 921 6.38 19.68 5.35
CA THR A 921 5.44 19.49 6.46
C THR A 921 4.96 18.05 6.51
N HIS A 922 4.85 17.51 7.72
CA HIS A 922 4.31 16.18 7.96
C HIS A 922 2.80 16.18 7.70
N PRO A 923 2.23 15.26 6.89
CA PRO A 923 0.85 15.34 6.42
C PRO A 923 -0.19 15.17 7.55
N VAL A 924 0.06 14.28 8.52
CA VAL A 924 -0.85 14.05 9.66
C VAL A 924 -0.72 15.13 10.74
N THR A 925 0.50 15.37 11.28
CA THR A 925 0.70 16.28 12.42
C THR A 925 0.76 17.76 12.05
N GLY A 926 0.97 18.10 10.77
CA GLY A 926 1.16 19.47 10.30
C GLY A 926 2.50 20.12 10.72
N ALA A 927 3.36 19.40 11.43
CA ALA A 927 4.65 19.91 11.89
C ALA A 927 5.61 20.17 10.70
N VAL A 928 6.42 21.23 10.81
CA VAL A 928 7.53 21.48 9.87
C VAL A 928 8.71 20.61 10.27
N MET A 929 9.27 19.88 9.31
CA MET A 929 10.30 18.86 9.57
C MET A 929 11.72 19.44 9.54
N SER A 930 12.59 18.92 10.41
CA SER A 930 14.04 19.17 10.38
C SER A 930 14.71 18.29 9.32
N PRO A 931 15.67 18.81 8.52
CA PRO A 931 16.53 18.00 7.67
C PRO A 931 17.35 16.98 8.47
N ARG A 932 17.18 15.69 8.15
CA ARG A 932 17.87 14.58 8.83
C ARG A 932 18.26 13.47 7.87
N ALA A 933 19.36 12.77 8.16
CA ALA A 933 19.71 11.50 7.51
C ALA A 933 18.90 10.31 8.08
N PRO A 934 18.48 9.33 7.26
CA PRO A 934 17.92 8.07 7.76
C PRO A 934 18.94 7.34 8.66
N ASP A 935 18.52 6.97 9.88
CA ASP A 935 19.39 6.50 11.00
C ASP A 935 20.55 7.45 11.40
N GLY A 936 20.61 8.65 10.84
CA GLY A 936 21.78 9.53 10.91
C GLY A 936 21.55 10.83 11.69
N PRO A 937 22.49 11.78 11.58
CA PRO A 937 22.41 13.06 12.25
C PRO A 937 21.19 13.88 11.82
N ASP A 938 20.63 14.62 12.79
CA ASP A 938 19.76 15.77 12.57
C ASP A 938 20.64 17.00 12.40
N TRP A 939 20.41 17.76 11.33
CA TRP A 939 21.17 18.97 11.01
C TRP A 939 20.50 20.26 11.51
N GLY A 940 19.31 20.15 12.11
CA GLY A 940 18.59 21.27 12.72
C GLY A 940 17.89 22.21 11.72
N GLY A 941 17.22 23.22 12.25
CA GLY A 941 16.34 24.12 11.49
C GLY A 941 16.82 25.57 11.35
N ASP A 942 16.62 26.11 10.14
CA ASP A 942 16.60 27.54 9.77
C ASP A 942 17.93 28.33 9.80
N ASP A 943 19.09 27.66 9.85
CA ASP A 943 20.40 28.26 9.55
C ASP A 943 20.84 28.03 8.08
N ALA A 944 21.65 28.94 7.53
CA ALA A 944 21.75 29.17 6.07
C ALA A 944 22.63 28.18 5.26
N ALA A 945 22.80 26.94 5.72
CA ALA A 945 23.57 25.90 5.02
C ALA A 945 22.72 25.10 4.01
N ASP A 946 23.32 24.67 2.90
CA ASP A 946 22.71 23.72 1.96
C ASP A 946 22.77 22.29 2.55
N ALA A 947 21.64 21.81 3.05
CA ALA A 947 21.54 20.50 3.70
C ALA A 947 21.94 19.32 2.79
N ARG A 948 21.92 19.49 1.46
CA ARG A 948 22.40 18.47 0.50
C ARG A 948 23.91 18.22 0.65
N ARG A 949 24.67 19.23 1.07
CA ARG A 949 26.11 19.12 1.35
C ARG A 949 26.36 18.30 2.61
N ALA A 950 25.62 18.61 3.69
CA ALA A 950 25.67 17.86 4.94
C ALA A 950 25.26 16.38 4.75
N LEU A 951 24.24 16.14 3.92
CA LEU A 951 23.87 14.79 3.46
C LEU A 951 25.01 14.12 2.70
N THR A 952 25.65 14.81 1.75
CA THR A 952 26.73 14.24 0.94
C THR A 952 27.99 13.95 1.76
N ASP A 953 28.37 14.83 2.69
CA ASP A 953 29.48 14.63 3.62
C ASP A 953 29.25 13.42 4.54
N TRP A 954 28.00 13.21 4.99
CA TRP A 954 27.64 12.01 5.75
C TRP A 954 27.55 10.74 4.91
N LEU A 955 27.03 10.81 3.67
CA LEU A 955 26.96 9.69 2.72
C LEU A 955 28.37 9.19 2.37
N THR A 956 29.28 10.11 2.06
CA THR A 956 30.63 9.82 1.56
C THR A 956 31.64 9.49 2.67
N GLY A 957 31.23 9.50 3.95
CA GLY A 957 32.03 9.04 5.07
C GLY A 957 32.31 7.53 5.02
N VAL A 958 33.55 7.12 5.29
CA VAL A 958 34.01 5.72 5.18
C VAL A 958 33.22 4.77 6.10
N ASP A 959 32.74 5.26 7.24
CA ASP A 959 31.92 4.52 8.21
C ASP A 959 30.41 4.53 7.89
N ASN A 960 29.98 5.03 6.70
CA ASN A 960 28.56 5.08 6.35
C ASN A 960 28.01 3.66 6.07
N PRO A 961 26.98 3.19 6.81
CA PRO A 961 26.51 1.81 6.73
C PRO A 961 25.67 1.48 5.48
N PHE A 962 25.40 2.47 4.62
CA PHE A 962 24.51 2.31 3.46
C PHE A 962 25.25 2.52 2.13
N PHE A 963 26.00 3.64 2.02
CA PHE A 963 26.48 4.17 0.75
C PHE A 963 27.37 3.21 -0.04
N ALA A 964 28.39 2.65 0.62
CA ALA A 964 29.30 1.70 -0.01
C ALA A 964 28.62 0.35 -0.33
N ARG A 965 27.76 -0.16 0.57
CA ARG A 965 26.99 -1.41 0.34
C ARG A 965 26.07 -1.29 -0.88
N ALA A 966 25.37 -0.17 -1.03
CA ALA A 966 24.45 0.10 -2.13
C ALA A 966 25.14 0.21 -3.50
N ALA A 967 26.42 0.61 -3.54
CA ALA A 967 27.24 0.59 -4.76
C ALA A 967 27.80 -0.80 -5.05
N VAL A 968 28.41 -1.43 -4.04
CA VAL A 968 29.08 -2.74 -4.15
C VAL A 968 28.09 -3.83 -4.57
N ASN A 969 26.86 -3.85 -4.03
CA ASN A 969 25.84 -4.83 -4.42
C ASN A 969 25.37 -4.67 -5.88
N ARG A 970 25.33 -3.43 -6.41
CA ARG A 970 25.00 -3.17 -7.83
C ARG A 970 26.12 -3.57 -8.78
N VAL A 971 27.38 -3.32 -8.42
CA VAL A 971 28.54 -3.79 -9.19
C VAL A 971 28.61 -5.31 -9.16
N TRP A 972 28.39 -5.95 -8.02
CA TRP A 972 28.27 -7.41 -7.90
C TRP A 972 27.14 -7.96 -8.78
N ALA A 973 25.95 -7.35 -8.75
CA ALA A 973 24.83 -7.75 -9.60
C ALA A 973 25.14 -7.64 -11.11
N ALA A 974 26.00 -6.72 -11.54
CA ALA A 974 26.45 -6.67 -12.93
C ALA A 974 27.35 -7.86 -13.31
N PHE A 975 28.25 -8.32 -12.43
CA PHE A 975 29.16 -9.46 -12.66
C PHE A 975 28.53 -10.84 -12.39
N PHE A 976 27.52 -10.92 -11.51
CA PHE A 976 26.90 -12.19 -11.11
C PHE A 976 25.43 -12.32 -11.50
N GLY A 977 24.81 -11.26 -12.04
CA GLY A 977 23.40 -11.23 -12.49
C GLY A 977 22.38 -11.16 -11.36
N ARG A 978 22.84 -11.06 -10.12
CA ARG A 978 22.04 -10.96 -8.90
C ARG A 978 22.88 -10.28 -7.83
N GLY A 979 22.30 -9.41 -7.01
CA GLY A 979 22.93 -8.94 -5.78
C GLY A 979 22.93 -10.03 -4.69
N TRP A 980 23.69 -9.81 -3.60
CA TRP A 980 23.43 -10.55 -2.36
C TRP A 980 22.12 -10.08 -1.72
N VAL A 981 21.78 -8.80 -1.86
CA VAL A 981 20.44 -8.25 -1.66
C VAL A 981 19.77 -8.15 -3.03
N GLU A 982 18.55 -8.68 -3.14
CA GLU A 982 17.78 -8.69 -4.38
C GLU A 982 16.31 -8.31 -4.06
N PRO A 983 15.68 -7.32 -4.71
CA PRO A 983 16.23 -6.37 -5.69
C PRO A 983 17.50 -5.64 -5.21
N VAL A 984 18.34 -5.21 -6.15
CA VAL A 984 19.72 -4.73 -5.87
C VAL A 984 19.82 -3.49 -4.96
N ASP A 985 18.68 -2.85 -4.69
CA ASP A 985 18.51 -1.61 -3.93
C ASP A 985 17.39 -1.69 -2.88
N ASP A 986 17.17 -2.89 -2.35
CA ASP A 986 16.14 -3.23 -1.36
C ASP A 986 16.79 -3.66 -0.02
N PHE A 987 17.69 -2.79 0.49
CA PHE A 987 18.43 -2.96 1.74
C PHE A 987 17.51 -2.74 2.93
N ARG A 988 16.74 -3.78 3.21
CA ARG A 988 15.71 -3.78 4.24
C ARG A 988 16.00 -4.91 5.23
N VAL A 989 15.73 -4.72 6.52
CA VAL A 989 16.07 -5.66 7.60
C VAL A 989 15.37 -7.03 7.41
N SER A 990 14.22 -7.02 6.73
CA SER A 990 13.50 -8.21 6.27
C SER A 990 14.02 -8.88 4.98
N ASN A 991 15.12 -8.37 4.39
CA ASN A 991 15.80 -8.87 3.19
C ASN A 991 17.34 -8.79 3.34
N PRO A 992 17.95 -9.51 4.30
CA PRO A 992 19.38 -9.45 4.54
C PRO A 992 20.17 -9.99 3.35
N ALA A 993 21.42 -9.54 3.22
CA ALA A 993 22.26 -9.97 2.13
C ALA A 993 22.65 -11.46 2.28
N GLY A 994 22.59 -12.23 1.19
CA GLY A 994 22.91 -13.66 1.17
C GLY A 994 24.29 -14.04 1.73
N ASN A 995 25.25 -13.10 1.77
CA ASN A 995 26.47 -13.21 2.59
C ASN A 995 26.93 -11.81 3.06
N GLU A 996 26.27 -11.25 4.08
CA GLU A 996 26.59 -9.90 4.60
C GLU A 996 28.06 -9.69 4.93
N VAL A 997 28.73 -10.65 5.59
CA VAL A 997 30.14 -10.51 5.99
C VAL A 997 31.07 -10.24 4.79
N LEU A 998 30.73 -10.76 3.62
CA LEU A 998 31.46 -10.51 2.37
C LEU A 998 31.09 -9.15 1.75
N LEU A 999 29.81 -8.80 1.73
CA LEU A 999 29.33 -7.50 1.23
C LEU A 999 29.88 -6.34 2.07
N ASP A 1000 29.90 -6.48 3.39
CA ASP A 1000 30.45 -5.49 4.32
C ASP A 1000 31.96 -5.34 4.15
N ALA A 1001 32.70 -6.46 4.04
CA ALA A 1001 34.14 -6.42 3.78
C ALA A 1001 34.49 -5.74 2.43
N LEU A 1002 33.69 -5.96 1.39
CA LEU A 1002 33.87 -5.27 0.09
C LEU A 1002 33.42 -3.80 0.11
N ALA A 1003 32.41 -3.46 0.92
CA ALA A 1003 32.00 -2.08 1.14
C ALA A 1003 33.09 -1.29 1.89
N GLU A 1004 33.68 -1.87 2.93
CA GLU A 1004 34.83 -1.31 3.64
C GLU A 1004 36.06 -1.18 2.72
N ASP A 1005 36.39 -2.20 1.92
CA ASP A 1005 37.51 -2.15 0.98
C ASP A 1005 37.34 -1.03 -0.08
N PHE A 1006 36.14 -0.92 -0.66
CA PHE A 1006 35.78 0.11 -1.64
C PHE A 1006 35.87 1.53 -1.04
N ALA A 1007 35.33 1.74 0.16
CA ALA A 1007 35.38 3.05 0.83
C ALA A 1007 36.81 3.46 1.23
N ARG A 1008 37.62 2.52 1.75
CA ARG A 1008 39.03 2.76 2.11
C ARG A 1008 39.91 3.08 0.90
N HIS A 1009 39.60 2.53 -0.27
CA HIS A 1009 40.30 2.83 -1.54
C HIS A 1009 39.72 4.05 -2.28
N GLY A 1010 39.07 4.98 -1.55
CA GLY A 1010 38.59 6.24 -2.10
C GLY A 1010 37.47 6.08 -3.13
N TYR A 1011 36.67 5.01 -3.00
CA TYR A 1011 35.53 4.72 -3.87
C TYR A 1011 35.88 4.60 -5.37
N ASP A 1012 37.09 4.11 -5.70
CA ASP A 1012 37.48 3.80 -7.08
C ASP A 1012 36.73 2.57 -7.62
N TRP A 1013 35.97 2.79 -8.69
CA TRP A 1013 35.28 1.73 -9.44
C TRP A 1013 36.24 0.65 -9.93
N LYS A 1014 37.43 1.02 -10.44
CA LYS A 1014 38.35 0.07 -11.07
C LYS A 1014 39.04 -0.82 -10.05
N HIS A 1015 39.34 -0.30 -8.85
CA HIS A 1015 39.73 -1.10 -7.69
C HIS A 1015 38.70 -2.18 -7.35
N LEU A 1016 37.43 -1.80 -7.16
CA LEU A 1016 36.37 -2.76 -6.82
C LEU A 1016 36.21 -3.84 -7.91
N MET A 1017 36.19 -3.44 -9.19
CA MET A 1017 36.07 -4.38 -10.30
C MET A 1017 37.28 -5.31 -10.40
N ARG A 1018 38.50 -4.79 -10.21
CA ARG A 1018 39.75 -5.57 -10.16
C ARG A 1018 39.71 -6.62 -9.04
N THR A 1019 39.27 -6.24 -7.84
CA THR A 1019 39.19 -7.15 -6.68
C THR A 1019 38.16 -8.27 -6.92
N ILE A 1020 37.02 -7.97 -7.54
CA ILE A 1020 36.02 -8.98 -7.92
C ILE A 1020 36.56 -9.92 -9.01
N LEU A 1021 37.04 -9.39 -10.13
CA LEU A 1021 37.47 -10.18 -11.30
C LEU A 1021 38.66 -11.12 -11.02
N ASN A 1022 39.53 -10.74 -10.08
CA ASN A 1022 40.68 -11.56 -9.65
C ASN A 1022 40.37 -12.55 -8.50
N SER A 1023 39.14 -12.61 -7.98
CA SER A 1023 38.73 -13.66 -7.04
C SER A 1023 38.61 -15.03 -7.72
N ARG A 1024 38.82 -16.12 -7.00
CA ARG A 1024 38.49 -17.47 -7.49
C ARG A 1024 36.98 -17.60 -7.70
N LEU A 1025 36.17 -16.99 -6.84
CA LEU A 1025 34.70 -17.04 -6.89
C LEU A 1025 34.11 -16.47 -8.19
N TYR A 1026 34.60 -15.34 -8.71
CA TYR A 1026 34.18 -14.85 -10.03
C TYR A 1026 34.59 -15.80 -11.17
N GLN A 1027 35.68 -16.55 -10.98
CA GLN A 1027 36.29 -17.43 -11.99
C GLN A 1027 35.73 -18.86 -12.00
N LEU A 1028 34.73 -19.19 -11.17
CA LEU A 1028 34.05 -20.49 -11.19
C LEU A 1028 33.31 -20.73 -12.52
N SER A 1029 33.16 -21.99 -12.91
CA SER A 1029 32.33 -22.40 -14.05
C SER A 1029 30.83 -22.33 -13.72
N ALA A 1030 29.97 -22.38 -14.73
CA ALA A 1030 28.52 -22.45 -14.57
C ALA A 1030 28.01 -23.88 -14.27
N THR A 1031 28.83 -24.89 -14.57
CA THR A 1031 28.53 -26.31 -14.35
C THR A 1031 28.43 -26.61 -12.84
N PRO A 1032 27.28 -27.11 -12.34
CA PRO A 1032 27.11 -27.40 -10.93
C PRO A 1032 27.78 -28.73 -10.53
N ASN A 1033 28.21 -28.81 -9.27
CA ASN A 1033 28.55 -30.05 -8.59
C ASN A 1033 27.34 -30.57 -7.78
N GLY A 1034 27.43 -31.79 -7.24
CA GLY A 1034 26.33 -32.43 -6.52
C GLY A 1034 25.81 -31.73 -5.26
N THR A 1035 26.54 -30.74 -4.72
CA THR A 1035 26.11 -29.93 -3.55
C THR A 1035 25.44 -28.62 -3.95
N ASN A 1036 25.73 -28.07 -5.15
CA ASN A 1036 25.35 -26.70 -5.52
C ASN A 1036 24.38 -26.57 -6.70
N VAL A 1037 23.79 -27.69 -7.15
CA VAL A 1037 22.74 -27.70 -8.20
C VAL A 1037 21.59 -26.73 -7.86
N GLY A 1038 21.19 -26.69 -6.59
CA GLY A 1038 20.13 -25.81 -6.08
C GLY A 1038 20.57 -24.38 -5.73
N ASP A 1039 21.85 -24.03 -5.82
CA ASP A 1039 22.29 -22.67 -5.51
C ASP A 1039 21.83 -21.67 -6.59
N THR A 1040 21.21 -20.59 -6.11
CA THR A 1040 20.64 -19.47 -6.86
C THR A 1040 20.90 -18.10 -6.20
N ARG A 1041 21.65 -18.05 -5.08
CA ARG A 1041 21.90 -16.81 -4.31
C ARG A 1041 23.20 -16.74 -3.50
N HIS A 1042 23.91 -17.86 -3.32
CA HIS A 1042 25.13 -17.92 -2.51
C HIS A 1042 26.41 -17.83 -3.37
N PHE A 1043 26.31 -18.00 -4.69
CA PHE A 1043 27.38 -17.84 -5.68
C PHE A 1043 28.50 -18.89 -5.59
N SER A 1044 28.15 -20.11 -5.19
CA SER A 1044 29.06 -21.28 -5.21
C SER A 1044 29.32 -21.83 -6.63
N ARG A 1045 28.72 -21.22 -7.65
CA ARG A 1045 28.97 -21.43 -9.09
C ARG A 1045 28.62 -20.17 -9.86
N SER A 1046 29.07 -20.05 -11.10
CA SER A 1046 28.63 -18.96 -11.98
C SER A 1046 27.19 -19.21 -12.47
N TYR A 1047 26.47 -18.14 -12.76
CA TYR A 1047 25.14 -18.21 -13.38
C TYR A 1047 25.23 -17.76 -14.83
N ARG A 1048 24.60 -18.53 -15.73
CA ARG A 1048 24.47 -18.18 -17.16
C ARG A 1048 23.55 -16.97 -17.29
N ARG A 1049 24.06 -15.89 -17.86
CA ARG A 1049 23.39 -14.59 -17.97
C ARG A 1049 23.27 -14.19 -19.42
N ARG A 1050 22.11 -13.68 -19.80
CA ARG A 1050 21.86 -13.27 -21.18
C ARG A 1050 22.52 -11.92 -21.48
N LEU A 1051 22.98 -11.74 -22.72
CA LEU A 1051 23.48 -10.45 -23.19
C LEU A 1051 22.33 -9.42 -23.26
N PRO A 1052 22.52 -8.19 -22.72
CA PRO A 1052 21.58 -7.08 -22.90
C PRO A 1052 21.36 -6.73 -24.38
N ALA A 1053 20.25 -6.07 -24.70
CA ALA A 1053 19.84 -5.75 -26.07
C ALA A 1053 20.93 -5.05 -26.91
N GLU A 1054 21.59 -4.04 -26.34
CA GLU A 1054 22.68 -3.29 -26.96
C GLU A 1054 23.91 -4.18 -27.17
N VAL A 1055 24.37 -4.88 -26.13
CA VAL A 1055 25.50 -5.83 -26.18
C VAL A 1055 25.28 -6.89 -27.27
N LEU A 1056 24.07 -7.43 -27.39
CA LEU A 1056 23.75 -8.45 -28.38
C LEU A 1056 23.71 -7.89 -29.81
N LEU A 1057 23.19 -6.68 -30.02
CA LEU A 1057 23.17 -6.03 -31.34
C LEU A 1057 24.59 -5.63 -31.80
N ASP A 1058 25.40 -5.15 -30.86
CA ASP A 1058 26.81 -4.84 -31.05
C ASP A 1058 27.61 -6.13 -31.35
N ALA A 1059 27.38 -7.21 -30.59
CA ALA A 1059 28.00 -8.53 -30.83
C ALA A 1059 27.63 -9.12 -32.21
N VAL A 1060 26.35 -9.06 -32.62
CA VAL A 1060 25.93 -9.49 -33.98
C VAL A 1060 26.66 -8.67 -35.06
N SER A 1061 26.91 -7.39 -34.81
CA SER A 1061 27.59 -6.50 -35.76
C SER A 1061 29.11 -6.75 -35.80
N ASP A 1062 29.75 -7.05 -34.67
CA ASP A 1062 31.18 -7.43 -34.58
C ASP A 1062 31.46 -8.79 -35.25
N VAL A 1063 30.54 -9.74 -35.07
CA VAL A 1063 30.62 -11.09 -35.65
C VAL A 1063 30.39 -11.06 -37.15
N THR A 1064 29.32 -10.44 -37.63
CA THR A 1064 29.07 -10.29 -39.07
C THR A 1064 30.05 -9.33 -39.75
N GLY A 1065 30.68 -8.42 -38.98
CA GLY A 1065 31.51 -7.35 -39.51
C GLY A 1065 30.72 -6.27 -40.26
N VAL A 1066 29.41 -6.20 -40.04
CA VAL A 1066 28.49 -5.24 -40.69
C VAL A 1066 27.81 -4.41 -39.60
N GLY A 1067 28.20 -3.14 -39.49
CA GLY A 1067 27.69 -2.19 -38.50
C GLY A 1067 26.19 -1.92 -38.59
N GLU A 1068 25.67 -1.15 -37.65
CA GLU A 1068 24.28 -0.70 -37.63
C GLU A 1068 24.17 0.81 -37.95
N SER A 1069 22.97 1.28 -38.30
CA SER A 1069 22.73 2.72 -38.51
C SER A 1069 21.58 3.24 -37.66
N PHE A 1070 21.90 4.17 -36.76
CA PHE A 1070 20.97 4.73 -35.79
C PHE A 1070 20.52 6.14 -36.20
N PRO A 1071 19.21 6.40 -36.39
CA PRO A 1071 18.72 7.72 -36.76
C PRO A 1071 19.07 8.80 -35.73
N GLY A 1072 19.71 9.87 -36.18
CA GLY A 1072 20.18 10.96 -35.30
C GLY A 1072 21.55 10.75 -34.66
N CYS A 1073 22.24 9.64 -34.96
CA CYS A 1073 23.62 9.37 -34.56
C CYS A 1073 24.59 9.47 -35.75
N PRO A 1074 25.89 9.69 -35.50
CA PRO A 1074 26.93 9.57 -36.53
C PRO A 1074 27.00 8.18 -37.19
N PRO A 1075 27.50 8.07 -38.44
CA PRO A 1075 27.83 6.79 -39.03
C PRO A 1075 28.90 6.04 -38.21
N GLY A 1076 28.67 4.76 -37.94
CA GLY A 1076 29.58 3.93 -37.13
C GLY A 1076 29.26 3.88 -35.63
N THR A 1077 28.27 4.65 -35.14
CA THR A 1077 27.83 4.61 -33.74
C THR A 1077 27.34 3.21 -33.33
N ARG A 1078 27.83 2.72 -32.19
CA ARG A 1078 27.47 1.45 -31.56
C ARG A 1078 26.10 1.50 -30.88
N ALA A 1079 25.49 0.34 -30.60
CA ALA A 1079 24.22 0.32 -29.85
C ALA A 1079 24.40 0.87 -28.42
N MET A 1080 25.52 0.56 -27.77
CA MET A 1080 25.90 1.08 -26.44
C MET A 1080 26.09 2.61 -26.38
N GLU A 1081 26.36 3.24 -27.52
CA GLU A 1081 26.56 4.69 -27.67
C GLU A 1081 25.25 5.45 -27.89
N THR A 1082 24.10 4.76 -27.96
CA THR A 1082 22.80 5.42 -28.10
C THR A 1082 22.39 6.12 -26.80
N TRP A 1083 22.02 7.40 -26.91
CA TRP A 1083 21.78 8.31 -25.78
C TRP A 1083 20.29 8.42 -25.38
N SER A 1084 19.39 7.71 -26.07
CA SER A 1084 17.94 7.75 -25.80
C SER A 1084 17.22 6.55 -26.41
N TYR A 1085 16.21 6.04 -25.69
CA TYR A 1085 15.29 5.02 -26.22
C TYR A 1085 14.55 5.49 -27.50
N LYS A 1086 14.44 6.81 -27.73
CA LYS A 1086 13.80 7.38 -28.93
C LYS A 1086 14.58 7.12 -30.23
N VAL A 1087 15.83 6.67 -30.15
CA VAL A 1087 16.55 6.11 -31.30
C VAL A 1087 15.84 4.81 -31.70
N SER A 1088 15.14 4.81 -32.84
CA SER A 1088 14.30 3.69 -33.27
C SER A 1088 15.14 2.46 -33.64
N SER A 1089 14.95 1.34 -32.92
CA SER A 1089 15.54 0.05 -33.31
C SER A 1089 14.67 -1.12 -32.87
N ARG A 1090 13.99 -1.73 -33.85
CA ARG A 1090 13.13 -2.91 -33.64
C ARG A 1090 13.88 -4.05 -32.95
N PHE A 1091 15.20 -4.18 -33.15
CA PHE A 1091 16.01 -5.14 -32.42
C PHE A 1091 16.06 -4.79 -30.93
N LEU A 1092 16.53 -3.59 -30.58
CA LEU A 1092 16.66 -3.16 -29.19
C LEU A 1092 15.33 -3.24 -28.43
N ASP A 1093 14.23 -2.86 -29.09
CA ASP A 1093 12.88 -2.90 -28.52
C ASP A 1093 12.37 -4.35 -28.36
N THR A 1094 12.72 -5.28 -29.27
CA THR A 1094 12.38 -6.71 -29.12
C THR A 1094 13.17 -7.36 -27.97
N PHE A 1095 14.40 -6.91 -27.73
CA PHE A 1095 15.33 -7.49 -26.74
C PHE A 1095 15.30 -6.80 -25.36
N GLY A 1096 14.31 -5.95 -25.09
CA GLY A 1096 14.05 -5.44 -23.73
C GLY A 1096 14.92 -4.24 -23.33
N ARG A 1097 15.32 -3.37 -24.27
CA ARG A 1097 15.93 -2.08 -23.96
C ARG A 1097 15.05 -1.26 -22.98
N PRO A 1098 15.60 -0.70 -21.88
CA PRO A 1098 14.84 0.13 -20.95
C PRO A 1098 14.17 1.34 -21.62
N ASN A 1099 12.97 1.67 -21.15
CA ASN A 1099 12.22 2.86 -21.58
C ASN A 1099 12.26 3.92 -20.47
N SER A 1100 12.93 5.05 -20.69
CA SER A 1100 12.99 6.15 -19.70
C SER A 1100 11.69 6.96 -19.57
N SER A 1101 10.58 6.47 -20.13
CA SER A 1101 9.23 7.06 -19.98
C SER A 1101 8.28 6.23 -19.11
N SER A 1102 8.69 5.06 -18.64
CA SER A 1102 7.97 4.28 -17.63
C SER A 1102 8.58 4.53 -16.25
N ASP A 1103 7.72 4.88 -15.28
CA ASP A 1103 8.05 4.87 -13.86
C ASP A 1103 7.72 3.49 -13.26
N CYS A 1104 8.59 2.88 -12.44
CA CYS A 1104 9.98 3.26 -12.15
C CYS A 1104 10.91 3.03 -13.36
N PRO A 1105 12.06 3.73 -13.46
CA PRO A 1105 13.12 3.39 -14.43
C PRO A 1105 13.47 1.91 -14.32
N CYS A 1106 13.19 1.15 -15.38
CA CYS A 1106 13.11 -0.31 -15.31
C CYS A 1106 14.49 -0.98 -15.34
N GLU A 1107 14.66 -2.00 -14.51
CA GLU A 1107 15.76 -2.96 -14.70
C GLU A 1107 15.65 -3.67 -16.06
N ARG A 1108 16.80 -4.08 -16.59
CA ARG A 1108 16.93 -4.71 -17.92
C ARG A 1108 16.35 -6.12 -17.89
N ASP A 1109 15.14 -6.29 -18.43
CA ASP A 1109 14.49 -7.60 -18.52
C ASP A 1109 15.23 -8.52 -19.50
N THR A 1110 16.03 -9.43 -18.94
CA THR A 1110 16.81 -10.41 -19.70
C THR A 1110 16.04 -11.70 -20.01
N ARG A 1111 14.80 -11.86 -19.53
CA ARG A 1111 14.04 -13.12 -19.66
C ARG A 1111 13.83 -13.51 -21.13
N PRO A 1112 13.92 -14.81 -21.47
CA PRO A 1112 13.75 -15.28 -22.84
C PRO A 1112 12.28 -15.18 -23.28
N SER A 1113 12.04 -14.70 -24.50
CA SER A 1113 10.73 -14.74 -25.15
C SER A 1113 10.80 -15.34 -26.56
N VAL A 1114 9.69 -15.95 -27.00
CA VAL A 1114 9.57 -16.55 -28.34
C VAL A 1114 9.78 -15.51 -29.44
N ALA A 1115 9.34 -14.26 -29.22
CA ALA A 1115 9.53 -13.15 -30.16
C ALA A 1115 11.01 -12.85 -30.43
N GLN A 1116 11.88 -12.99 -29.43
CA GLN A 1116 13.32 -12.75 -29.57
C GLN A 1116 14.03 -13.88 -30.32
N ALA A 1117 13.66 -15.14 -30.06
CA ALA A 1117 14.18 -16.28 -30.82
C ALA A 1117 13.81 -16.20 -32.30
N LEU A 1118 12.53 -15.92 -32.60
CA LEU A 1118 12.06 -15.69 -33.97
C LEU A 1118 12.74 -14.48 -34.65
N HIS A 1119 13.16 -13.47 -33.87
CA HIS A 1119 13.91 -12.33 -34.40
C HIS A 1119 15.31 -12.75 -34.90
N LEU A 1120 16.08 -13.54 -34.15
CA LEU A 1120 17.41 -13.99 -34.61
C LEU A 1120 17.31 -14.93 -35.81
N MET A 1121 16.31 -15.81 -35.83
CA MET A 1121 16.12 -16.77 -36.92
C MET A 1121 15.71 -16.09 -38.24
N HIS A 1122 14.76 -15.14 -38.18
CA HIS A 1122 14.03 -14.67 -39.36
C HIS A 1122 14.04 -13.16 -39.61
N SER A 1123 14.77 -12.34 -38.83
CA SER A 1123 14.82 -10.89 -39.09
C SER A 1123 15.58 -10.59 -40.39
N PRO A 1124 14.96 -9.86 -41.35
CA PRO A 1124 15.63 -9.48 -42.59
C PRO A 1124 16.95 -8.74 -42.37
N ARG A 1125 17.04 -7.91 -41.32
CA ARG A 1125 18.29 -7.17 -41.00
C ARG A 1125 19.43 -8.07 -40.52
N VAL A 1126 19.14 -9.21 -39.90
CA VAL A 1126 20.18 -10.20 -39.54
C VAL A 1126 20.67 -10.91 -40.80
N GLN A 1127 19.74 -11.29 -41.69
CA GLN A 1127 20.06 -11.92 -42.98
C GLN A 1127 20.84 -10.97 -43.92
N GLU A 1128 20.49 -9.68 -43.96
CA GLU A 1128 21.22 -8.64 -44.69
C GLU A 1128 22.66 -8.42 -44.16
N LYS A 1129 22.89 -8.55 -42.84
CA LYS A 1129 24.24 -8.50 -42.26
C LYS A 1129 25.06 -9.76 -42.59
N LEU A 1130 24.43 -10.93 -42.69
CA LEU A 1130 25.09 -12.18 -43.09
C LEU A 1130 25.50 -12.16 -44.56
N ALA A 1131 24.58 -11.78 -45.46
CA ALA A 1131 24.81 -11.68 -46.90
C ALA A 1131 25.50 -10.37 -47.35
N GLY A 1132 26.02 -9.57 -46.40
CA GLY A 1132 26.62 -8.27 -46.67
C GLY A 1132 27.95 -8.37 -47.41
N ALA A 1133 28.09 -7.67 -48.54
CA ALA A 1133 29.28 -7.74 -49.41
C ALA A 1133 30.61 -7.32 -48.73
N GLU A 1134 30.57 -6.37 -47.78
CA GLU A 1134 31.74 -5.97 -46.98
C GLU A 1134 31.93 -6.83 -45.70
N GLY A 1135 30.99 -7.73 -45.43
CA GLY A 1135 30.90 -8.54 -44.21
C GLY A 1135 32.04 -9.56 -44.07
N ARG A 1136 32.22 -10.03 -42.83
CA ARG A 1136 33.17 -11.10 -42.48
C ARG A 1136 32.92 -12.36 -43.30
N VAL A 1137 31.65 -12.73 -43.49
CA VAL A 1137 31.21 -13.87 -44.30
C VAL A 1137 31.79 -13.78 -45.71
N HIS A 1138 31.51 -12.68 -46.42
CA HIS A 1138 31.98 -12.51 -47.80
C HIS A 1138 33.51 -12.46 -47.89
N ARG A 1139 34.18 -11.80 -46.95
CA ARG A 1139 35.65 -11.76 -46.88
C ARG A 1139 36.29 -13.12 -46.62
N LEU A 1140 35.68 -13.99 -45.81
CA LEU A 1140 36.14 -15.36 -45.58
C LEU A 1140 35.84 -16.28 -46.78
N ALA A 1141 34.65 -16.16 -47.37
CA ALA A 1141 34.24 -16.97 -48.53
C ALA A 1141 35.05 -16.63 -49.80
N SER A 1142 35.37 -15.36 -50.03
CA SER A 1142 36.15 -14.89 -51.17
C SER A 1142 37.68 -14.96 -50.98
N GLY A 1143 38.16 -15.26 -49.76
CA GLY A 1143 39.59 -15.44 -49.45
C GLY A 1143 40.08 -16.88 -49.67
N ASP A 1144 41.37 -17.14 -49.38
CA ASP A 1144 42.04 -18.43 -49.68
C ASP A 1144 41.93 -19.51 -48.59
N LEU A 1145 41.23 -19.24 -47.47
CA LEU A 1145 41.22 -20.14 -46.29
C LEU A 1145 40.49 -21.47 -46.53
N GLY A 1146 41.03 -22.59 -46.03
CA GLY A 1146 40.33 -23.88 -46.05
C GLY A 1146 39.05 -23.88 -45.19
N PRO A 1147 38.06 -24.77 -45.45
CA PRO A 1147 36.79 -24.78 -44.70
C PRO A 1147 36.96 -24.83 -43.17
N GLU A 1148 37.84 -25.70 -42.65
CA GLU A 1148 38.12 -25.75 -41.20
C GLU A 1148 38.75 -24.46 -40.64
N ALA A 1149 39.51 -23.74 -41.45
CA ALA A 1149 40.08 -22.45 -41.07
C ALA A 1149 39.00 -21.36 -41.04
N ILE A 1150 38.08 -21.33 -42.01
CA ILE A 1150 36.90 -20.45 -41.97
C ILE A 1150 36.06 -20.73 -40.72
N VAL A 1151 35.74 -22.00 -40.44
CA VAL A 1151 35.05 -22.43 -39.22
C VAL A 1151 35.80 -21.94 -37.97
N THR A 1152 37.13 -22.03 -37.95
CA THR A 1152 37.94 -21.53 -36.83
C THR A 1152 37.82 -20.01 -36.64
N GLU A 1153 37.84 -19.21 -37.72
CA GLU A 1153 37.61 -17.75 -37.62
C GLU A 1153 36.19 -17.41 -37.15
N LEU A 1154 35.18 -18.17 -37.57
CA LEU A 1154 33.80 -17.95 -37.15
C LEU A 1154 33.59 -18.27 -35.66
N TYR A 1155 34.18 -19.37 -35.15
CA TYR A 1155 34.13 -19.71 -33.71
C TYR A 1155 34.91 -18.70 -32.86
N LEU A 1156 36.09 -18.26 -33.29
CA LEU A 1156 36.85 -17.21 -32.60
C LEU A 1156 36.13 -15.86 -32.61
N ALA A 1157 35.36 -15.54 -33.65
CA ALA A 1157 34.54 -14.34 -33.67
C ALA A 1157 33.27 -14.45 -32.80
N ALA A 1158 32.52 -15.55 -32.91
CA ALA A 1158 31.22 -15.71 -32.24
C ALA A 1158 31.33 -16.08 -30.76
N TYR A 1159 32.24 -17.01 -30.42
CA TYR A 1159 32.40 -17.59 -29.09
C TYR A 1159 33.70 -17.18 -28.39
N SER A 1160 34.67 -16.61 -29.11
CA SER A 1160 36.01 -16.26 -28.60
C SER A 1160 36.84 -17.49 -28.15
N ARG A 1161 36.55 -18.66 -28.71
CA ARG A 1161 37.25 -19.93 -28.47
C ARG A 1161 37.55 -20.68 -29.76
N TYR A 1162 38.41 -21.68 -29.69
CA TYR A 1162 38.57 -22.66 -30.76
C TYR A 1162 37.38 -23.66 -30.80
N PRO A 1163 36.97 -24.13 -31.99
CA PRO A 1163 36.01 -25.24 -32.09
C PRO A 1163 36.68 -26.55 -31.67
N THR A 1164 35.94 -27.38 -30.94
CA THR A 1164 36.33 -28.77 -30.63
C THR A 1164 36.49 -29.60 -31.91
N ALA A 1165 37.12 -30.77 -31.82
CA ALA A 1165 37.31 -31.65 -32.97
C ALA A 1165 35.99 -32.08 -33.62
N GLU A 1166 34.92 -32.28 -32.83
CA GLU A 1166 33.59 -32.64 -33.35
C GLU A 1166 32.88 -31.45 -34.00
N GLU A 1167 32.84 -30.29 -33.34
CA GLU A 1167 32.27 -29.05 -33.89
C GLU A 1167 32.93 -28.65 -35.21
N ARG A 1168 34.26 -28.71 -35.26
CA ARG A 1168 35.07 -28.41 -36.45
C ARG A 1168 34.68 -29.31 -37.62
N ARG A 1169 34.58 -30.62 -37.40
CA ARG A 1169 34.17 -31.61 -38.39
C ARG A 1169 32.73 -31.37 -38.86
N LEU A 1170 31.79 -31.14 -37.93
CA LEU A 1170 30.37 -30.93 -38.24
C LEU A 1170 30.14 -29.64 -39.04
N ALA A 1171 30.78 -28.53 -38.64
CA ALA A 1171 30.66 -27.26 -39.36
C ALA A 1171 31.43 -27.25 -40.69
N ALA A 1172 32.55 -27.97 -40.81
CA ALA A 1172 33.25 -28.13 -42.09
C ALA A 1172 32.42 -28.92 -43.12
N ALA A 1173 31.66 -29.93 -42.68
CA ALA A 1173 30.78 -30.72 -43.55
C ALA A 1173 29.66 -29.89 -44.22
N ALA A 1174 29.30 -28.71 -43.68
CA ALA A 1174 28.36 -27.80 -44.34
C ALA A 1174 28.88 -27.29 -45.71
N PHE A 1175 30.19 -27.25 -45.92
CA PHE A 1175 30.81 -26.89 -47.20
C PHE A 1175 30.77 -28.02 -48.24
N GLU A 1176 30.36 -29.24 -47.84
CA GLU A 1176 30.22 -30.42 -48.72
C GLU A 1176 28.75 -30.76 -49.05
N ALA A 1177 27.79 -29.98 -48.54
CA ALA A 1177 26.36 -30.22 -48.73
C ALA A 1177 25.90 -29.99 -50.19
N GLU A 1178 24.89 -30.76 -50.63
CA GLU A 1178 24.43 -30.73 -52.02
C GLU A 1178 23.86 -29.35 -52.41
N GLY A 1179 24.49 -28.71 -53.40
CA GLY A 1179 24.12 -27.37 -53.86
C GLY A 1179 24.70 -26.22 -53.02
N ALA A 1180 25.44 -26.50 -51.95
CA ALA A 1180 26.07 -25.45 -51.15
C ALA A 1180 27.18 -24.73 -51.93
N THR A 1181 27.21 -23.41 -51.83
CA THR A 1181 28.33 -22.59 -52.27
C THR A 1181 29.21 -22.24 -51.07
N ARG A 1182 30.47 -21.87 -51.32
CA ARG A 1182 31.39 -21.41 -50.27
C ARG A 1182 30.90 -20.15 -49.53
N GLN A 1183 30.10 -19.31 -50.20
CA GLN A 1183 29.39 -18.19 -49.58
C GLN A 1183 28.29 -18.71 -48.65
N THR A 1184 27.31 -19.45 -49.18
CA THR A 1184 26.14 -19.92 -48.41
C THR A 1184 26.52 -20.84 -47.25
N ALA A 1185 27.50 -21.73 -47.41
CA ALA A 1185 28.00 -22.55 -46.30
C ALA A 1185 28.65 -21.71 -45.17
N THR A 1186 29.27 -20.57 -45.50
CA THR A 1186 29.79 -19.62 -44.51
C THR A 1186 28.66 -18.84 -43.83
N GLU A 1187 27.58 -18.52 -44.56
CA GLU A 1187 26.34 -17.91 -44.04
C GLU A 1187 25.62 -18.86 -43.08
N ASP A 1188 25.39 -20.11 -43.49
CA ASP A 1188 24.68 -21.15 -42.72
C ASP A 1188 25.41 -21.48 -41.42
N VAL A 1189 26.73 -21.67 -41.45
CA VAL A 1189 27.54 -21.89 -40.24
C VAL A 1189 27.45 -20.69 -39.31
N LEU A 1190 27.59 -19.46 -39.81
CA LEU A 1190 27.52 -18.27 -38.95
C LEU A 1190 26.11 -18.03 -38.38
N TRP A 1191 25.06 -18.27 -39.18
CA TRP A 1191 23.67 -18.21 -38.72
C TRP A 1191 23.39 -19.23 -37.61
N ALA A 1192 23.93 -20.45 -37.72
CA ALA A 1192 23.80 -21.47 -36.68
C ALA A 1192 24.49 -21.05 -35.36
N LEU A 1193 25.68 -20.44 -35.44
CA LEU A 1193 26.39 -19.91 -34.27
C LEU A 1193 25.59 -18.77 -33.62
N LEU A 1194 25.08 -17.81 -34.40
CA LEU A 1194 24.29 -16.67 -33.90
C LEU A 1194 22.95 -17.07 -33.23
N ASN A 1195 22.39 -18.23 -33.59
CA ASN A 1195 21.14 -18.76 -33.02
C ASN A 1195 21.37 -19.78 -31.87
N SER A 1196 22.61 -19.96 -31.44
CA SER A 1196 22.98 -20.84 -30.31
C SER A 1196 22.72 -20.22 -28.94
N ALA A 1197 22.71 -21.06 -27.90
CA ALA A 1197 22.72 -20.57 -26.52
C ALA A 1197 24.03 -19.86 -26.16
N GLU A 1198 25.18 -20.41 -26.55
CA GLU A 1198 26.52 -19.86 -26.23
C GLU A 1198 26.73 -18.46 -26.81
N PHE A 1199 26.07 -18.12 -27.93
CA PHE A 1199 26.11 -16.76 -28.47
C PHE A 1199 25.24 -15.76 -27.68
N VAL A 1200 24.03 -16.17 -27.28
CA VAL A 1200 23.02 -15.29 -26.66
C VAL A 1200 23.25 -15.09 -25.15
N PHE A 1201 24.09 -15.93 -24.54
CA PHE A 1201 24.53 -15.84 -23.15
C PHE A 1201 26.01 -15.38 -23.04
N ASN A 1202 26.40 -14.93 -21.85
CA ASN A 1202 27.76 -14.52 -21.51
C ASN A 1202 28.77 -15.67 -21.59
N HIS A 1203 28.35 -16.85 -21.10
CA HIS A 1203 28.87 -18.18 -21.41
C HIS A 1203 27.81 -19.20 -20.93
#